data_AF-V5F2P8-F1
#
_entry.id   AF-V5F2P8-F1
#
_cell.length_a   1.000
_cell.length_b   1.000
_cell.length_c   1.000
_cell.angle_alpha   90.00
_cell.angle_beta   90.00
_cell.angle_gamma   90.00
#
_symmetry.space_group_name_H-M   'P 1'
#
loop_
_entity.id
_entity.type
_entity.pdbx_description
1 polymer ?
#
loop_
_entity_poly.entity_id
_entity_poly.type
_entity_poly.pdbx_seq_one_letter_code
_entity_poly.pdbx_strand_id
1 'polypeptide(L)'
;MTKENQQDAGPDPILLSLFANRFMSVAESMGKSLQQTSISTNIKERLDFSCALFSPDGSLVANAPHLPVHLGSMSFAVKFQVDHLASIGEKMKRGDVIMANMPVAGGSHLPDITCITPCHAEDSDEIIFFCASRGHHADIGGITAGSMPPTSKTLFEEGARIKSFKIVSEGKFDRKGLERYMLEEPAQYPGCSGTRCFRDVESDLQAQIAANQKGINLIHMLVAEWGLEMVQRYMEYIRKNAEGAVRSLLRNVAERQGTKLHAVEYMDDGTPIELSVDIDTAKGSATFDFEGTGPEVAANFNCPRSVVSSAIIYCLRSMVSSDIPLNQGCLTPIDIRIPKGSLLDPSETAAVVGGNVLTSQRITDVVLKAFNAAAASQGDTNNLTFGLGGKDKEGNHIEGFGYYETIAGGSGAGPYWHGTSGVHTHMTNTRITDPEIMERRYPVVLREFSLRDGSGGEGEFRGGDGVVRDIEFLSPGIQVSILSERRVFQPYGLEGGESAKKGMNLWIKRRRQEDGDVREGEKEEEAAPRIINLSGKNTTPMGRGDRIVIQTPGGGGWGSKAKDGKKPDGDKAPINERNASGRMAPLLNDASTESGVIAKSEDDVDASFVALDRTTNNTSDLDDRFVVNSSLSYCDDEILSLLGKPTTMATTILITGAGGFLGSLLADTLVRLQPEQTFQFILVDVSTPPAPKTAGVQSHCLAADLTTPAGVYSIFRTPLGLPSVIYSLHGIMSKGAEDNWDLGFRVNFVSTQSLLDAARALVPGVKFIFASSVGVFGGKLPEVVTPDTYPRPESNYGTAKVMCEYLVTEYSRKGFVDGRAVRLPTITVRPGAPAAATTAFVSGIIREPLQGLEATCPIGQNADDPVLASTELWISSPSMVLQNLAIAKDIPADSFPKYSRAVNLPGFTVSVNDQVEALRKVAGDEAVKLIKFEKDEVCERLVKTFPARFDNSFALGIGFKVDEGGFEANVREFQEYLAAQKKQ
;
A
#
# COMPACT_ATOMS: atom_id res chain seq x y z
N MET A 1 2.11 -26.08 -36.35
CA MET A 1 2.67 -25.06 -37.24
C MET A 1 4.19 -25.22 -37.23
N THR A 2 4.79 -25.29 -38.41
CA THR A 2 6.19 -25.67 -38.66
C THR A 2 7.19 -24.58 -38.28
N LYS A 3 8.37 -25.03 -37.85
CA LYS A 3 9.48 -24.30 -37.20
C LYS A 3 10.38 -23.49 -38.16
N GLU A 4 9.84 -23.01 -39.28
CA GLU A 4 10.64 -22.35 -40.33
C GLU A 4 9.86 -21.16 -40.93
N ASN A 5 9.88 -20.03 -40.22
CA ASN A 5 9.72 -18.64 -40.70
C ASN A 5 9.27 -17.70 -39.57
N GLN A 6 10.08 -17.55 -38.52
CA GLN A 6 9.99 -16.36 -37.67
C GLN A 6 11.25 -15.52 -37.89
N GLN A 7 11.18 -14.65 -38.89
CA GLN A 7 11.84 -13.34 -38.79
C GLN A 7 11.45 -12.75 -37.43
N ASP A 8 12.42 -12.13 -36.76
CA ASP A 8 12.39 -11.52 -35.42
C ASP A 8 11.22 -10.54 -35.24
N ALA A 9 10.01 -11.09 -35.11
CA ALA A 9 8.87 -10.42 -34.53
C ALA A 9 9.24 -10.30 -33.05
N GLY A 10 9.57 -9.09 -32.61
CA GLY A 10 10.08 -8.80 -31.27
C GLY A 10 9.20 -9.34 -30.12
N PRO A 11 9.49 -8.98 -28.85
CA PRO A 11 8.85 -9.61 -27.70
C PRO A 11 7.32 -9.60 -27.80
N ASP A 12 6.69 -10.76 -27.65
CA ASP A 12 5.25 -10.84 -27.43
C ASP A 12 4.93 -10.15 -26.09
N PRO A 13 4.11 -9.08 -26.07
CA PRO A 13 3.81 -8.33 -24.85
C PRO A 13 3.19 -9.18 -23.73
N ILE A 14 2.43 -10.23 -24.09
CA ILE A 14 1.79 -11.14 -23.14
C ILE A 14 2.89 -11.99 -22.49
N LEU A 15 3.76 -12.61 -23.29
CA LEU A 15 4.86 -13.42 -22.78
C LEU A 15 5.87 -12.58 -22.00
N LEU A 16 6.15 -11.35 -22.43
CA LEU A 16 7.01 -10.42 -21.69
C LEU A 16 6.49 -10.18 -20.28
N SER A 17 5.19 -9.91 -20.16
CA SER A 17 4.52 -9.70 -18.87
C SER A 17 4.48 -10.98 -18.05
N LEU A 18 4.23 -12.14 -18.67
CA LEU A 18 4.21 -13.43 -17.99
C LEU A 18 5.58 -13.80 -17.42
N PHE A 19 6.65 -13.70 -18.21
CA PHE A 19 8.02 -13.97 -17.73
C PHE A 19 8.46 -12.99 -16.65
N ALA A 20 8.14 -11.69 -16.77
CA ALA A 20 8.44 -10.71 -15.73
C ALA A 20 7.80 -11.09 -14.38
N ASN A 21 6.52 -11.47 -14.39
CA ASN A 21 5.83 -11.93 -13.19
C ASN A 21 6.36 -13.27 -12.67
N ARG A 22 6.73 -14.21 -13.54
CA ARG A 22 7.33 -15.50 -13.14
C ARG A 22 8.68 -15.32 -12.45
N PHE A 23 9.58 -14.49 -13.00
CA PHE A 23 10.86 -14.20 -12.36
C PHE A 23 10.68 -13.49 -11.00
N MET A 24 9.73 -12.55 -10.91
CA MET A 24 9.42 -11.92 -9.64
C MET A 24 8.86 -12.91 -8.62
N SER A 25 7.91 -13.75 -9.03
CA SER A 25 7.32 -14.78 -8.17
C SER A 25 8.36 -15.76 -7.60
N VAL A 26 9.40 -16.08 -8.38
CA VAL A 26 10.53 -16.90 -7.88
C VAL A 26 11.26 -16.17 -6.76
N ALA A 27 11.65 -14.91 -6.98
CA ALA A 27 12.36 -14.11 -5.97
C ALA A 27 11.52 -13.92 -4.70
N GLU A 28 10.22 -13.62 -4.83
CA GLU A 28 9.28 -13.49 -3.71
C GLU A 28 9.11 -14.81 -2.94
N SER A 29 9.07 -15.93 -3.66
CA SER A 29 8.99 -17.27 -3.05
C SER A 29 10.24 -17.60 -2.25
N MET A 30 11.42 -17.20 -2.73
CA MET A 30 12.68 -17.29 -1.97
C MET A 30 12.58 -16.46 -0.68
N GLY A 31 12.13 -15.21 -0.80
CA GLY A 31 12.01 -14.29 0.34
C GLY A 31 11.03 -14.79 1.40
N LYS A 32 9.86 -15.32 0.99
CA LYS A 32 8.90 -15.93 1.92
C LYS A 32 9.47 -17.15 2.63
N SER A 33 10.25 -17.98 1.94
CA SER A 33 10.94 -19.12 2.55
C SER A 33 11.95 -18.67 3.59
N LEU A 34 12.76 -17.64 3.29
CA LEU A 34 13.74 -17.06 4.21
C LEU A 34 13.06 -16.51 5.47
N GLN A 35 12.02 -15.68 5.29
CA GLN A 35 11.26 -15.12 6.40
C GLN A 35 10.72 -16.21 7.34
N GLN A 36 10.06 -17.24 6.78
CA GLN A 36 9.40 -18.27 7.57
C GLN A 36 10.38 -19.15 8.36
N THR A 37 11.59 -19.36 7.83
CA THR A 37 12.60 -20.27 8.41
C THR A 37 13.64 -19.58 9.28
N SER A 38 13.83 -18.26 9.12
CA SER A 38 14.68 -17.45 10.01
C SER A 38 14.13 -17.37 11.45
N ILE A 39 15.03 -17.11 12.41
CA ILE A 39 14.69 -16.99 13.84
C ILE A 39 14.99 -15.61 14.42
N SER A 40 15.92 -14.87 13.83
CA SER A 40 16.26 -13.53 14.30
C SER A 40 15.12 -12.55 14.08
N THR A 41 15.03 -11.57 14.97
CA THR A 41 14.03 -10.50 14.89
C THR A 41 14.18 -9.71 13.58
N ASN A 42 15.43 -9.50 13.12
CA ASN A 42 15.76 -8.70 11.94
C ASN A 42 15.21 -9.31 10.64
N ILE A 43 15.45 -10.60 10.40
CA ILE A 43 14.99 -11.24 9.17
C ILE A 43 13.52 -11.64 9.28
N LYS A 44 13.09 -12.20 10.40
CA LYS A 44 11.75 -12.77 10.56
C LYS A 44 10.65 -11.71 10.64
N GLU A 45 10.86 -10.71 11.49
CA GLU A 45 9.83 -9.72 11.85
C GLU A 45 10.02 -8.43 11.07
N ARG A 46 11.26 -7.91 11.03
CA ARG A 46 11.57 -6.62 10.39
C ARG A 46 11.74 -6.72 8.87
N LEU A 47 11.91 -7.93 8.33
CA LEU A 47 12.10 -8.20 6.91
C LEU A 47 13.36 -7.56 6.32
N ASP A 48 14.43 -7.49 7.11
CA ASP A 48 15.71 -6.91 6.69
C ASP A 48 16.55 -7.90 5.87
N PHE A 49 16.04 -8.25 4.68
CA PHE A 49 16.70 -9.17 3.74
C PHE A 49 16.26 -8.89 2.30
N SER A 50 17.00 -9.38 1.30
CA SER A 50 16.54 -9.44 -0.10
C SER A 50 16.88 -10.78 -0.74
N CYS A 51 16.08 -11.18 -1.73
CA CYS A 51 16.30 -12.38 -2.55
C CYS A 51 16.20 -12.01 -4.02
N ALA A 52 17.21 -12.42 -4.81
CA ALA A 52 17.32 -12.01 -6.19
C ALA A 52 17.83 -13.12 -7.11
N LEU A 53 17.47 -12.98 -8.39
CA LEU A 53 17.90 -13.81 -9.50
C LEU A 53 18.88 -13.05 -10.38
N PHE A 54 19.91 -13.74 -10.85
CA PHE A 54 20.93 -13.18 -11.71
C PHE A 54 21.15 -14.07 -12.93
N SER A 55 21.47 -13.45 -14.06
CA SER A 55 21.84 -14.13 -15.29
C SER A 55 23.22 -14.78 -15.17
N PRO A 56 23.63 -15.64 -16.13
CA PRO A 56 24.95 -16.29 -16.11
C PRO A 56 26.15 -15.33 -15.99
N ASP A 57 26.01 -14.10 -16.47
CA ASP A 57 27.01 -13.02 -16.37
C ASP A 57 26.95 -12.25 -15.04
N GLY A 58 26.13 -12.69 -14.08
CA GLY A 58 25.91 -12.05 -12.78
C GLY A 58 25.08 -10.77 -12.82
N SER A 59 24.46 -10.42 -13.96
CA SER A 59 23.59 -9.24 -14.05
C SER A 59 22.24 -9.49 -13.36
N LEU A 60 21.69 -8.47 -12.68
CA LEU A 60 20.41 -8.57 -11.97
C LEU A 60 19.24 -8.77 -12.95
N VAL A 61 18.48 -9.85 -12.76
CA VAL A 61 17.30 -10.21 -13.56
C VAL A 61 16.01 -9.77 -12.87
N ALA A 62 15.85 -10.20 -11.62
CA ALA A 62 14.68 -9.92 -10.80
C ALA A 62 15.11 -9.87 -9.33
N ASN A 63 14.49 -8.99 -8.54
CA ASN A 63 14.73 -8.92 -7.11
C ASN A 63 13.41 -8.73 -6.38
N ALA A 64 13.17 -9.59 -5.38
CA ALA A 64 12.04 -9.44 -4.51
C ALA A 64 12.11 -8.07 -3.81
N PRO A 65 10.99 -7.35 -3.76
CA PRO A 65 11.02 -5.93 -3.49
C PRO A 65 11.05 -5.64 -1.99
N HIS A 66 12.12 -6.08 -1.33
CA HIS A 66 12.31 -5.96 0.11
C HIS A 66 13.07 -4.67 0.44
N LEU A 67 14.39 -4.63 0.22
CA LEU A 67 15.27 -3.52 0.62
C LEU A 67 15.91 -2.82 -0.60
N PRO A 68 15.65 -1.52 -0.82
CA PRO A 68 16.21 -0.78 -1.94
C PRO A 68 17.74 -0.67 -1.98
N VAL A 69 18.42 -0.72 -0.84
CA VAL A 69 19.89 -0.64 -0.80
C VAL A 69 20.58 -1.93 -1.29
N HIS A 70 19.87 -3.05 -1.28
CA HIS A 70 20.36 -4.31 -1.87
C HIS A 70 20.31 -4.28 -3.41
N LEU A 71 19.56 -3.34 -3.98
CA LEU A 71 19.36 -3.20 -5.43
C LEU A 71 20.68 -2.83 -6.08
N GLY A 72 21.11 -3.55 -7.11
CA GLY A 72 22.40 -3.29 -7.75
C GLY A 72 23.61 -3.77 -6.93
N SER A 73 23.69 -3.56 -5.61
CA SER A 73 24.85 -3.99 -4.83
C SER A 73 25.03 -5.52 -4.81
N MET A 74 23.95 -6.30 -4.83
CA MET A 74 24.05 -7.76 -4.98
C MET A 74 24.57 -8.21 -6.35
N SER A 75 24.37 -7.46 -7.44
CA SER A 75 24.94 -7.86 -8.75
C SER A 75 26.46 -7.67 -8.78
N PHE A 76 26.98 -6.67 -8.07
CA PHE A 76 28.42 -6.54 -7.83
C PHE A 76 28.95 -7.76 -7.05
N ALA A 77 28.22 -8.23 -6.04
CA ALA A 77 28.64 -9.40 -5.27
C ALA A 77 28.73 -10.67 -6.12
N VAL A 78 27.69 -10.96 -6.91
CA VAL A 78 27.70 -12.14 -7.80
C VAL A 78 28.82 -12.05 -8.84
N LYS A 79 28.95 -10.90 -9.53
CA LYS A 79 30.02 -10.69 -10.52
C LYS A 79 31.41 -10.81 -9.92
N PHE A 80 31.64 -10.21 -8.75
CA PHE A 80 32.91 -10.33 -8.05
C PHE A 80 33.26 -11.79 -7.77
N GLN A 81 32.32 -12.61 -7.29
CA GLN A 81 32.62 -14.02 -7.03
C GLN A 81 32.93 -14.80 -8.30
N VAL A 82 32.20 -14.53 -9.39
CA VAL A 82 32.46 -15.16 -10.71
C VAL A 82 33.88 -14.82 -11.19
N ASP A 83 34.24 -13.54 -11.19
CA ASP A 83 35.54 -13.06 -11.65
C ASP A 83 36.68 -13.51 -10.71
N HIS A 84 36.46 -13.44 -9.40
CA HIS A 84 37.45 -13.83 -8.40
C HIS A 84 37.78 -15.31 -8.49
N LEU A 85 36.78 -16.19 -8.52
CA LEU A 85 37.00 -17.63 -8.64
C LEU A 85 37.71 -17.98 -9.95
N ALA A 86 37.28 -17.36 -11.06
CA ALA A 86 37.95 -17.54 -12.36
C ALA A 86 39.43 -17.10 -12.30
N SER A 87 39.74 -16.00 -11.62
CA SER A 87 41.12 -15.48 -11.49
C SER A 87 42.07 -16.40 -10.72
N ILE A 88 41.55 -17.24 -9.83
CA ILE A 88 42.32 -18.25 -9.07
C ILE A 88 42.21 -19.66 -9.65
N GLY A 89 41.59 -19.81 -10.84
CA GLY A 89 41.43 -21.10 -11.51
C GLY A 89 40.34 -22.00 -10.91
N GLU A 90 39.46 -21.45 -10.07
CA GLU A 90 38.33 -22.17 -9.48
C GLU A 90 37.01 -21.86 -10.21
N LYS A 91 36.04 -22.76 -10.05
CA LYS A 91 34.66 -22.59 -10.54
C LYS A 91 33.68 -23.04 -9.46
N MET A 92 32.49 -22.44 -9.43
CA MET A 92 31.43 -22.92 -8.57
C MET A 92 30.86 -24.23 -9.11
N LYS A 93 30.85 -25.27 -8.27
CA LYS A 93 30.27 -26.57 -8.59
C LYS A 93 28.81 -26.65 -8.16
N ARG A 94 28.09 -27.65 -8.67
CA ARG A 94 26.72 -27.91 -8.25
C ARG A 94 26.66 -28.16 -6.74
N GLY A 95 25.76 -27.46 -6.06
CA GLY A 95 25.59 -27.56 -4.61
C GLY A 95 26.61 -26.76 -3.79
N ASP A 96 27.45 -25.94 -4.43
CA ASP A 96 28.27 -24.95 -3.73
C ASP A 96 27.42 -23.75 -3.29
N VAL A 97 27.74 -23.15 -2.14
CA VAL A 97 27.22 -21.84 -1.71
C VAL A 97 28.37 -20.99 -1.23
N ILE A 98 28.50 -19.79 -1.80
CA ILE A 98 29.46 -18.78 -1.36
C ILE A 98 28.80 -17.79 -0.41
N MET A 99 29.47 -17.51 0.70
CA MET A 99 29.15 -16.50 1.68
C MET A 99 30.13 -15.33 1.54
N ALA A 100 29.63 -14.09 1.50
CA ALA A 100 30.45 -12.88 1.44
C ALA A 100 29.71 -11.65 1.97
N ASN A 101 30.45 -10.69 2.53
CA ASN A 101 29.92 -9.40 3.02
C ASN A 101 30.90 -8.22 2.89
N MET A 102 32.16 -8.44 2.50
CA MET A 102 33.12 -7.35 2.37
C MET A 102 32.71 -6.36 1.27
N PRO A 103 32.90 -5.03 1.46
CA PRO A 103 32.54 -4.03 0.46
C PRO A 103 33.18 -4.24 -0.92
N VAL A 104 34.47 -4.59 -0.94
CA VAL A 104 35.20 -4.93 -2.17
C VAL A 104 34.62 -6.12 -2.92
N ALA A 105 33.90 -6.99 -2.22
CA ALA A 105 33.22 -8.16 -2.77
C ALA A 105 31.72 -7.91 -2.99
N GLY A 106 31.29 -6.65 -3.10
CA GLY A 106 29.91 -6.26 -3.36
C GLY A 106 29.01 -6.19 -2.12
N GLY A 107 29.56 -6.28 -0.91
CA GLY A 107 28.83 -6.02 0.33
C GLY A 107 28.37 -4.56 0.45
N SER A 108 27.21 -4.34 1.06
CA SER A 108 26.69 -3.01 1.42
C SER A 108 27.34 -2.48 2.70
N HIS A 109 27.38 -3.34 3.72
CA HIS A 109 28.14 -3.23 4.96
C HIS A 109 28.32 -4.64 5.53
N LEU A 110 29.10 -4.81 6.62
CA LEU A 110 29.41 -6.15 7.11
C LEU A 110 28.20 -6.94 7.64
N PRO A 111 27.24 -6.35 8.38
CA PRO A 111 26.09 -7.12 8.88
C PRO A 111 25.21 -7.74 7.78
N ASP A 112 25.25 -7.20 6.57
CA ASP A 112 24.53 -7.77 5.42
C ASP A 112 25.34 -8.90 4.77
N ILE A 113 25.04 -10.13 5.13
CA ILE A 113 25.74 -11.30 4.58
C ILE A 113 24.99 -11.84 3.36
N THR A 114 25.72 -11.98 2.24
CA THR A 114 25.18 -12.50 0.98
C THR A 114 25.56 -13.97 0.81
N CYS A 115 24.56 -14.83 0.62
CA CYS A 115 24.72 -16.22 0.16
C CYS A 115 24.42 -16.30 -1.34
N ILE A 116 25.37 -16.81 -2.12
CA ILE A 116 25.31 -16.90 -3.59
C ILE A 116 25.40 -18.37 -3.98
N THR A 117 24.43 -18.85 -4.76
CA THR A 117 24.32 -20.26 -5.18
C THR A 117 24.18 -20.33 -6.71
N PRO A 118 25.03 -21.09 -7.42
CA PRO A 118 24.90 -21.29 -8.85
C PRO A 118 23.71 -22.21 -9.16
N CYS A 119 22.95 -21.88 -10.21
CA CYS A 119 21.96 -22.75 -10.81
C CYS A 119 22.55 -23.36 -12.08
N HIS A 120 22.98 -24.61 -12.00
CA HIS A 120 23.45 -25.36 -13.16
C HIS A 120 22.28 -25.93 -13.98
N ALA A 121 22.45 -26.07 -15.30
CA ALA A 121 21.52 -26.80 -16.17
C ALA A 121 21.32 -28.24 -15.66
N GLU A 122 20.18 -28.89 -15.91
CA GLU A 122 19.95 -30.25 -15.38
C GLU A 122 20.86 -31.31 -16.02
N ASP A 123 21.26 -31.09 -17.28
CA ASP A 123 21.96 -32.04 -18.14
C ASP A 123 23.45 -31.73 -18.34
N SER A 124 23.96 -30.63 -17.75
CA SER A 124 25.37 -30.24 -17.87
C SER A 124 25.87 -29.45 -16.65
N ASP A 125 27.18 -29.16 -16.63
CA ASP A 125 27.83 -28.28 -15.65
C ASP A 125 27.81 -26.80 -16.07
N GLU A 126 26.95 -26.42 -17.01
CA GLU A 126 26.74 -25.02 -17.40
C GLU A 126 25.91 -24.28 -16.34
N ILE A 127 26.37 -23.11 -15.91
CA ILE A 127 25.60 -22.23 -15.01
C ILE A 127 24.63 -21.40 -15.86
N ILE A 128 23.33 -21.59 -15.61
CA ILE A 128 22.25 -20.93 -16.38
C ILE A 128 21.65 -19.72 -15.65
N PHE A 129 21.79 -19.67 -14.31
CA PHE A 129 21.37 -18.56 -13.45
C PHE A 129 22.19 -18.56 -12.15
N PHE A 130 22.12 -17.49 -11.36
CA PHE A 130 22.45 -17.53 -9.93
C PHE A 130 21.25 -17.11 -9.09
N CYS A 131 21.10 -17.76 -7.94
CA CYS A 131 20.22 -17.29 -6.87
C CYS A 131 21.09 -16.69 -5.76
N ALA A 132 20.71 -15.51 -5.26
CA ALA A 132 21.36 -14.95 -4.09
C ALA A 132 20.35 -14.40 -3.09
N SER A 133 20.70 -14.52 -1.82
CA SER A 133 19.96 -13.94 -0.70
C SER A 133 20.93 -13.14 0.16
N ARG A 134 20.51 -11.95 0.59
CA ARG A 134 21.24 -11.10 1.51
C ARG A 134 20.37 -10.87 2.73
N GLY A 135 20.87 -11.13 3.93
CA GLY A 135 20.16 -10.91 5.17
C GLY A 135 20.99 -10.06 6.12
N HIS A 136 20.34 -9.18 6.86
CA HIS A 136 20.98 -8.41 7.92
C HIS A 136 21.05 -9.24 9.21
N HIS A 137 22.26 -9.57 9.63
CA HIS A 137 22.51 -10.31 10.86
C HIS A 137 22.68 -9.34 12.03
N ALA A 138 21.90 -9.54 13.09
CA ALA A 138 21.81 -8.59 14.21
C ALA A 138 23.16 -8.36 14.92
N ASP A 139 24.02 -9.38 15.02
CA ASP A 139 25.38 -9.23 15.56
C ASP A 139 26.32 -10.26 14.90
N ILE A 140 27.38 -9.76 14.28
CA ILE A 140 28.46 -10.52 13.64
C ILE A 140 29.82 -10.24 14.31
N GLY A 141 29.79 -9.75 15.55
CA GLY A 141 30.97 -9.31 16.30
C GLY A 141 31.36 -7.87 16.04
N GLY A 142 32.58 -7.51 16.47
CA GLY A 142 33.12 -6.14 16.43
C GLY A 142 33.21 -5.50 17.81
N ILE A 143 33.42 -4.18 17.84
CA ILE A 143 33.67 -3.41 19.09
C ILE A 143 32.40 -3.10 19.90
N THR A 144 31.23 -3.16 19.28
CA THR A 144 29.94 -2.97 19.97
C THR A 144 28.97 -4.12 19.67
N ALA A 145 28.01 -4.33 20.56
CA ALA A 145 26.85 -5.17 20.29
C ALA A 145 25.99 -4.58 19.16
N GLY A 146 25.38 -5.46 18.37
CA GLY A 146 24.52 -5.07 17.26
C GLY A 146 25.26 -4.78 15.94
N SER A 147 26.59 -4.91 15.91
CA SER A 147 27.47 -4.71 14.74
C SER A 147 27.27 -3.41 13.92
N MET A 148 26.69 -2.38 14.53
CA MET A 148 26.59 -1.01 13.99
C MET A 148 27.36 0.01 14.87
N PRO A 149 28.68 -0.17 15.11
CA PRO A 149 29.43 0.69 16.01
C PRO A 149 29.49 2.14 15.50
N PRO A 150 28.95 3.14 16.21
CA PRO A 150 28.91 4.53 15.72
C PRO A 150 30.28 5.22 15.68
N THR A 151 31.29 4.59 16.29
CA THR A 151 32.64 5.13 16.45
C THR A 151 33.71 4.33 15.69
N SER A 152 33.32 3.35 14.86
CA SER A 152 34.28 2.62 14.03
C SER A 152 34.95 3.56 13.02
N LYS A 153 36.22 3.26 12.72
CA LYS A 153 37.08 3.94 11.75
C LYS A 153 37.70 2.97 10.77
N THR A 154 37.84 1.72 11.18
CA THR A 154 38.41 0.64 10.38
C THR A 154 37.43 -0.51 10.27
N LEU A 155 37.45 -1.21 9.13
CA LEU A 155 36.48 -2.24 8.81
C LEU A 155 36.45 -3.39 9.83
N PHE A 156 37.60 -3.73 10.44
CA PHE A 156 37.65 -4.83 11.41
C PHE A 156 36.90 -4.54 12.71
N GLU A 157 36.65 -3.27 13.03
CA GLU A 157 35.88 -2.87 14.21
C GLU A 157 34.39 -3.21 14.06
N GLU A 158 33.93 -3.46 12.82
CA GLU A 158 32.53 -3.70 12.46
C GLU A 158 32.14 -5.20 12.46
N GLY A 159 33.09 -6.11 12.72
CA GLY A 159 32.83 -7.54 12.88
C GLY A 159 33.43 -8.43 11.79
N ALA A 160 32.75 -9.54 11.49
CA ALA A 160 33.21 -10.54 10.54
C ALA A 160 33.37 -9.99 9.11
N ARG A 161 34.53 -10.23 8.51
CA ARG A 161 34.89 -9.76 7.16
C ARG A 161 35.14 -10.95 6.24
N ILE A 162 34.16 -11.26 5.40
CA ILE A 162 34.17 -12.40 4.49
C ILE A 162 34.24 -11.90 3.04
N LYS A 163 35.40 -12.09 2.40
CA LYS A 163 35.61 -11.76 0.98
C LYS A 163 34.99 -12.82 0.06
N SER A 164 35.27 -14.09 0.36
CA SER A 164 34.72 -15.26 -0.32
C SER A 164 34.93 -16.48 0.57
N PHE A 165 33.85 -17.12 1.00
CA PHE A 165 33.91 -18.36 1.76
C PHE A 165 32.88 -19.36 1.23
N LYS A 166 33.34 -20.56 0.86
CA LYS A 166 32.47 -21.65 0.45
C LYS A 166 31.84 -22.31 1.69
N ILE A 167 30.76 -21.72 2.21
CA ILE A 167 30.04 -22.22 3.39
C ILE A 167 29.35 -23.57 3.14
N VAL A 168 29.00 -23.86 1.88
CA VAL A 168 28.58 -25.19 1.46
C VAL A 168 29.44 -25.60 0.28
N SER A 169 30.09 -26.76 0.37
CA SER A 169 30.84 -27.36 -0.74
C SER A 169 30.17 -28.65 -1.17
N GLU A 170 29.68 -28.70 -2.40
CA GLU A 170 29.03 -29.88 -3.00
C GLU A 170 27.97 -30.50 -2.05
N GLY A 171 27.13 -29.65 -1.45
CA GLY A 171 26.07 -30.05 -0.52
C GLY A 171 26.48 -30.26 0.95
N LYS A 172 27.75 -30.07 1.31
CA LYS A 172 28.24 -30.21 2.69
C LYS A 172 28.46 -28.85 3.36
N PHE A 173 27.71 -28.57 4.43
CA PHE A 173 27.80 -27.33 5.21
C PHE A 173 29.03 -27.32 6.12
N ASP A 174 29.87 -26.28 6.03
CA ASP A 174 31.09 -26.11 6.83
C ASP A 174 30.84 -25.24 8.07
N ARG A 175 30.28 -25.89 9.10
CA ARG A 175 30.03 -25.25 10.41
C ARG A 175 31.31 -24.74 11.08
N LYS A 176 32.42 -25.48 10.97
CA LYS A 176 33.70 -25.09 11.61
C LYS A 176 34.29 -23.85 10.96
N GLY A 177 34.21 -23.76 9.63
CA GLY A 177 34.57 -22.55 8.92
C GLY A 177 33.71 -21.36 9.34
N LEU A 178 32.40 -21.57 9.52
CA LEU A 178 31.50 -20.52 10.04
C LEU A 178 31.90 -20.05 11.46
N GLU A 179 32.20 -20.98 12.37
CA GLU A 179 32.68 -20.65 13.72
C GLU A 179 33.95 -19.79 13.66
N ARG A 180 34.91 -20.15 12.80
CA ARG A 180 36.13 -19.35 12.59
C ARG A 180 35.81 -17.92 12.16
N TYR A 181 34.98 -17.74 11.14
CA TYR A 181 34.64 -16.40 10.61
C TYR A 181 33.83 -15.54 11.57
N MET A 182 32.97 -16.14 12.41
CA MET A 182 32.06 -15.41 13.28
C MET A 182 32.59 -15.22 14.70
N LEU A 183 33.42 -16.12 15.20
CA LEU A 183 33.90 -16.11 16.58
C LEU A 183 35.38 -15.76 16.67
N GLU A 184 36.23 -16.41 15.88
CA GLU A 184 37.70 -16.30 16.02
C GLU A 184 38.27 -15.07 15.30
N GLU A 185 37.96 -14.92 14.01
CA GLU A 185 38.54 -13.85 13.18
C GLU A 185 38.16 -12.44 13.63
N PRO A 186 36.93 -12.13 14.06
CA PRO A 186 36.61 -10.80 14.59
C PRO A 186 37.28 -10.57 15.96
N ALA A 187 37.38 -11.62 16.79
CA ALA A 187 37.92 -11.52 18.14
C ALA A 187 39.45 -11.33 18.19
N GLN A 188 40.19 -11.52 17.09
CA GLN A 188 41.64 -11.35 17.08
C GLN A 188 42.08 -9.89 17.21
N TYR A 189 41.17 -8.93 16.97
CA TYR A 189 41.48 -7.51 17.00
C TYR A 189 41.26 -6.87 18.38
N PRO A 190 42.06 -5.86 18.76
CA PRO A 190 41.89 -5.15 20.02
C PRO A 190 40.47 -4.56 20.16
N GLY A 191 39.86 -4.76 21.34
CA GLY A 191 38.49 -4.26 21.63
C GLY A 191 37.37 -4.99 20.90
N CYS A 192 37.65 -5.88 19.95
CA CYS A 192 36.65 -6.62 19.21
C CYS A 192 36.32 -7.96 19.88
N SER A 193 35.09 -8.42 19.70
CA SER A 193 34.64 -9.78 20.02
C SER A 193 34.12 -10.50 18.79
N GLY A 194 34.00 -11.82 18.88
CA GLY A 194 33.13 -12.59 18.01
C GLY A 194 31.65 -12.22 18.20
N THR A 195 30.79 -12.78 17.35
CA THR A 195 29.33 -12.61 17.44
C THR A 195 28.80 -12.96 18.82
N ARG A 196 27.87 -12.15 19.32
CA ARG A 196 27.20 -12.36 20.60
C ARG A 196 26.03 -13.34 20.51
N CYS A 197 25.61 -13.70 19.30
CA CYS A 197 24.45 -14.55 19.03
C CYS A 197 24.72 -15.55 17.89
N PHE A 198 25.79 -16.35 18.02
CA PHE A 198 26.22 -17.30 16.98
C PHE A 198 25.10 -18.22 16.48
N ARG A 199 24.25 -18.69 17.39
CA ARG A 199 23.12 -19.58 17.05
C ARG A 199 22.15 -18.92 16.06
N ASP A 200 21.89 -17.63 16.23
CA ASP A 200 20.98 -16.88 15.35
C ASP A 200 21.62 -16.72 13.97
N VAL A 201 22.92 -16.38 13.92
CA VAL A 201 23.71 -16.30 12.68
C VAL A 201 23.71 -17.62 11.92
N GLU A 202 23.99 -18.74 12.62
CA GLU A 202 23.99 -20.08 12.02
C GLU A 202 22.61 -20.44 11.43
N SER A 203 21.54 -20.23 12.19
CA SER A 203 20.18 -20.53 11.74
C SER A 203 19.76 -19.68 10.55
N ASP A 204 20.06 -18.38 10.56
CA ASP A 204 19.67 -17.48 9.49
C ASP A 204 20.45 -17.73 8.20
N LEU A 205 21.74 -18.11 8.27
CA LEU A 205 22.51 -18.55 7.09
C LEU A 205 21.95 -19.84 6.48
N GLN A 206 21.52 -20.79 7.30
CA GLN A 206 20.85 -22.00 6.82
C GLN A 206 19.52 -21.65 6.12
N ALA A 207 18.76 -20.69 6.66
CA ALA A 207 17.55 -20.17 6.03
C ALA A 207 17.85 -19.49 4.67
N GLN A 208 18.93 -18.71 4.58
CA GLN A 208 19.39 -18.10 3.32
C GLN A 208 19.76 -19.15 2.26
N ILE A 209 20.49 -20.20 2.66
CA ILE A 209 20.85 -21.34 1.80
C ILE A 209 19.59 -22.05 1.29
N ALA A 210 18.63 -22.33 2.18
CA ALA A 210 17.37 -22.98 1.81
C ALA A 210 16.53 -22.12 0.85
N ALA A 211 16.49 -20.79 1.07
CA ALA A 211 15.82 -19.85 0.18
C ALA A 211 16.44 -19.86 -1.22
N ASN A 212 17.78 -19.87 -1.34
CA ASN A 212 18.45 -20.00 -2.63
C ASN A 212 18.10 -21.31 -3.34
N GLN A 213 18.07 -22.43 -2.61
CA GLN A 213 17.70 -23.72 -3.17
C GLN A 213 16.24 -23.73 -3.68
N LYS A 214 15.33 -23.05 -2.97
CA LYS A 214 13.94 -22.86 -3.42
C LYS A 214 13.88 -22.12 -4.77
N GLY A 215 14.69 -21.07 -4.92
CA GLY A 215 14.83 -20.32 -6.17
C GLY A 215 15.29 -21.21 -7.33
N ILE A 216 16.34 -22.01 -7.10
CA ILE A 216 16.88 -22.95 -8.09
C ILE A 216 15.81 -23.94 -8.56
N ASN A 217 15.07 -24.55 -7.63
CA ASN A 217 14.02 -25.50 -7.98
C ASN A 217 12.92 -24.87 -8.86
N LEU A 218 12.55 -23.62 -8.57
CA LEU A 218 11.53 -22.90 -9.36
C LEU A 218 12.06 -22.50 -10.75
N ILE A 219 13.34 -22.17 -10.88
CA ILE A 219 13.99 -21.92 -12.17
C ILE A 219 14.00 -23.19 -13.02
N HIS A 220 14.38 -24.34 -12.43
CA HIS A 220 14.35 -25.62 -13.14
C HIS A 220 12.95 -25.97 -13.64
N MET A 221 11.91 -25.76 -12.81
CA MET A 221 10.51 -25.92 -13.26
C MET A 221 10.16 -25.00 -14.43
N LEU A 222 10.58 -23.73 -14.39
CA LEU A 222 10.33 -22.77 -15.46
C LEU A 222 11.05 -23.16 -16.77
N VAL A 223 12.30 -23.63 -16.65
CA VAL A 223 13.10 -24.13 -17.78
C VAL A 223 12.51 -25.42 -18.36
N ALA A 224 12.01 -26.33 -17.53
CA ALA A 224 11.34 -27.55 -17.97
C ALA A 224 10.04 -27.27 -18.76
N GLU A 225 9.30 -26.23 -18.38
CA GLU A 225 8.05 -25.84 -19.04
C GLU A 225 8.27 -25.09 -20.36
N TRP A 226 9.23 -24.16 -20.41
CA TRP A 226 9.39 -23.22 -21.54
C TRP A 226 10.67 -23.40 -22.36
N GLY A 227 11.63 -24.18 -21.87
CA GLY A 227 12.96 -24.34 -22.45
C GLY A 227 13.91 -23.17 -22.11
N LEU A 228 15.19 -23.49 -21.92
CA LEU A 228 16.22 -22.54 -21.46
C LEU A 228 16.35 -21.32 -22.38
N GLU A 229 16.40 -21.55 -23.69
CA GLU A 229 16.56 -20.48 -24.70
C GLU A 229 15.44 -19.45 -24.61
N MET A 230 14.18 -19.90 -24.45
CA MET A 230 13.04 -18.99 -24.35
C MET A 230 13.08 -18.19 -23.04
N VAL A 231 13.38 -18.86 -21.92
CA VAL A 231 13.49 -18.21 -20.60
C VAL A 231 14.57 -17.10 -20.63
N GLN A 232 15.77 -17.40 -21.15
CA GLN A 232 16.86 -16.42 -21.22
C GLN A 232 16.56 -15.31 -22.23
N ARG A 233 15.94 -15.60 -23.37
CA ARG A 233 15.55 -14.58 -24.35
C ARG A 233 14.55 -13.58 -23.77
N TYR A 234 13.52 -14.05 -23.05
CA TYR A 234 12.56 -13.14 -22.42
C TYR A 234 13.15 -12.36 -21.24
N MET A 235 14.11 -12.94 -20.51
CA MET A 235 14.93 -12.20 -19.54
C MET A 235 15.65 -11.00 -20.19
N GLU A 236 16.25 -11.18 -21.39
CA GLU A 236 16.89 -10.08 -22.11
C GLU A 236 15.90 -9.01 -22.56
N TYR A 237 14.72 -9.39 -23.05
CA TYR A 237 13.68 -8.44 -23.44
C TYR A 237 13.19 -7.61 -22.25
N ILE A 238 13.04 -8.21 -21.07
CA ILE A 238 12.65 -7.51 -19.84
C ILE A 238 13.69 -6.45 -19.46
N ARG A 239 14.98 -6.78 -19.60
CA ARG A 239 16.08 -5.83 -19.35
C ARG A 239 16.07 -4.67 -20.35
N LYS A 240 15.91 -4.95 -21.64
CA LYS A 240 15.82 -3.93 -22.69
C LYS A 240 14.63 -2.99 -22.49
N ASN A 241 13.50 -3.52 -22.00
CA ASN A 241 12.33 -2.70 -21.66
C ASN A 241 12.61 -1.72 -20.52
N ALA A 242 13.27 -2.18 -19.46
CA ALA A 242 13.67 -1.32 -18.34
C ALA A 242 14.67 -0.23 -18.78
N GLU A 243 15.63 -0.57 -19.64
CA GLU A 243 16.54 0.39 -20.26
C GLU A 243 15.77 1.47 -21.05
N GLY A 244 14.84 1.06 -21.93
CA GLY A 244 14.04 1.97 -22.74
C GLY A 244 13.22 2.98 -21.90
N ALA A 245 12.69 2.53 -20.77
CA ALA A 245 11.95 3.39 -19.85
C ALA A 245 12.84 4.46 -19.19
N VAL A 246 14.05 4.10 -18.73
CA VAL A 246 15.00 5.08 -18.18
C VAL A 246 15.49 6.05 -19.24
N ARG A 247 15.77 5.58 -20.47
CA ARG A 247 16.14 6.48 -21.58
C ARG A 247 15.06 7.50 -21.88
N SER A 248 13.79 7.10 -21.77
CA SER A 248 12.63 7.99 -21.97
C SER A 248 12.49 9.00 -20.83
N LEU A 249 12.69 8.58 -19.58
CA LEU A 249 12.73 9.48 -18.42
C LEU A 249 13.79 10.57 -18.61
N LEU A 250 15.02 10.20 -18.96
CA LEU A 250 16.13 11.15 -19.11
C LEU A 250 15.86 12.20 -20.18
N ARG A 251 15.31 11.80 -21.34
CA ARG A 251 14.93 12.74 -22.40
C ARG A 251 13.88 13.74 -21.92
N ASN A 252 12.87 13.25 -21.22
CA ASN A 252 11.80 14.08 -20.71
C ASN A 252 12.27 15.06 -19.62
N VAL A 253 13.20 14.64 -18.76
CA VAL A 253 13.85 15.53 -17.78
C VAL A 253 14.65 16.61 -18.51
N ALA A 254 15.41 16.25 -19.53
CA ALA A 254 16.20 17.20 -20.31
C ALA A 254 15.35 18.26 -21.03
N GLU A 255 14.17 17.88 -21.53
CA GLU A 255 13.21 18.81 -22.13
C GLU A 255 12.67 19.84 -21.12
N ARG A 256 12.51 19.44 -19.85
CA ARG A 256 11.87 20.27 -18.81
C ARG A 256 12.84 21.12 -18.01
N GLN A 257 14.01 20.56 -17.67
CA GLN A 257 14.97 21.17 -16.75
C GLN A 257 16.31 21.49 -17.42
N GLY A 258 16.48 21.10 -18.69
CA GLY A 258 17.75 21.19 -19.40
C GLY A 258 18.62 19.95 -19.21
N THR A 259 19.72 19.87 -19.97
CA THR A 259 20.59 18.69 -20.01
C THR A 259 21.58 18.61 -18.85
N LYS A 260 21.76 19.71 -18.11
CA LYS A 260 22.73 19.81 -17.00
C LYS A 260 21.99 20.03 -15.69
N LEU A 261 22.10 19.06 -14.78
CA LEU A 261 21.51 19.13 -13.44
C LEU A 261 22.63 19.16 -12.41
N HIS A 262 22.37 19.75 -11.25
CA HIS A 262 23.35 19.88 -10.18
C HIS A 262 22.68 19.92 -8.81
N ALA A 263 23.27 19.26 -7.83
CA ALA A 263 22.89 19.39 -6.43
C ALA A 263 24.06 19.06 -5.50
N VAL A 264 24.04 19.69 -4.33
CA VAL A 264 24.94 19.40 -3.21
C VAL A 264 24.12 19.22 -1.94
N GLU A 265 24.53 18.24 -1.14
CA GLU A 265 24.07 18.05 0.22
C GLU A 265 25.25 17.68 1.13
N TYR A 266 25.06 17.81 2.44
CA TYR A 266 26.13 17.63 3.43
C TYR A 266 25.74 16.61 4.49
N MET A 267 26.72 15.78 4.89
CA MET A 267 26.66 15.00 6.12
C MET A 267 26.75 15.93 7.34
N ASP A 268 26.31 15.49 8.52
CA ASP A 268 26.28 16.34 9.74
C ASP A 268 27.67 16.85 10.19
N ASP A 269 28.76 16.24 9.75
CA ASP A 269 30.14 16.71 9.98
C ASP A 269 30.60 17.80 9.00
N GLY A 270 29.78 18.12 7.99
CA GLY A 270 30.07 19.07 6.93
C GLY A 270 30.70 18.46 5.67
N THR A 271 30.90 17.15 5.59
CA THR A 271 31.43 16.50 4.38
C THR A 271 30.42 16.63 3.22
N PRO A 272 30.81 17.19 2.05
CA PRO A 272 29.91 17.34 0.92
C PRO A 272 29.72 16.04 0.13
N ILE A 273 28.51 15.84 -0.37
CA ILE A 273 28.18 14.94 -1.48
C ILE A 273 27.64 15.83 -2.60
N GLU A 274 28.35 15.84 -3.73
CA GLU A 274 28.05 16.68 -4.88
C GLU A 274 27.75 15.81 -6.08
N LEU A 275 26.72 16.17 -6.84
CA LEU A 275 26.32 15.47 -8.05
C LEU A 275 26.09 16.48 -9.18
N SER A 276 26.78 16.25 -10.30
CA SER A 276 26.46 16.83 -11.60
C SER A 276 25.90 15.75 -12.51
N VAL A 277 24.81 16.03 -13.22
CA VAL A 277 24.24 15.11 -14.23
C VAL A 277 24.26 15.77 -15.60
N ASP A 278 24.87 15.11 -16.58
CA ASP A 278 24.88 15.54 -17.99
C ASP A 278 24.09 14.53 -18.85
N ILE A 279 22.99 14.97 -19.43
CA ILE A 279 22.05 14.14 -20.20
C ILE A 279 22.30 14.30 -21.71
N ASP A 280 22.66 13.20 -22.37
CA ASP A 280 22.67 13.07 -23.83
C ASP A 280 21.26 12.72 -24.32
N THR A 281 20.55 13.73 -24.85
CA THR A 281 19.16 13.58 -25.32
C THR A 281 19.03 12.67 -26.54
N ALA A 282 20.02 12.64 -27.42
CA ALA A 282 20.00 11.80 -28.62
C ALA A 282 20.00 10.32 -28.23
N LYS A 283 20.93 9.93 -27.34
CA LYS A 283 21.04 8.55 -26.86
C LYS A 283 20.04 8.24 -25.74
N GLY A 284 19.54 9.25 -25.03
CA GLY A 284 18.79 9.06 -23.79
C GLY A 284 19.67 8.45 -22.70
N SER A 285 20.94 8.84 -22.63
CA SER A 285 21.90 8.39 -21.61
C SER A 285 22.33 9.57 -20.74
N ALA A 286 22.89 9.30 -19.56
CA ALA A 286 23.37 10.35 -18.68
C ALA A 286 24.66 9.97 -17.95
N THR A 287 25.52 10.96 -17.74
CA THR A 287 26.69 10.85 -16.86
C THR A 287 26.32 11.41 -15.50
N PHE A 288 26.44 10.60 -14.45
CA PHE A 288 26.31 10.99 -13.06
C PHE A 288 27.72 11.14 -12.50
N ASP A 289 28.14 12.38 -12.33
CA ASP A 289 29.49 12.74 -11.90
C ASP A 289 29.47 13.27 -10.46
N PHE A 290 30.17 12.55 -9.57
CA PHE A 290 30.28 12.90 -8.16
C PHE A 290 31.57 13.68 -7.83
N GLU A 291 32.26 14.22 -8.83
CA GLU A 291 33.34 15.18 -8.62
C GLU A 291 32.89 16.34 -7.71
N GLY A 292 33.69 16.67 -6.69
CA GLY A 292 33.34 17.61 -5.62
C GLY A 292 32.92 16.95 -4.30
N THR A 293 32.61 15.65 -4.31
CA THR A 293 32.38 14.86 -3.09
C THR A 293 33.64 14.80 -2.22
N GLY A 294 33.47 14.94 -0.90
CA GLY A 294 34.58 14.97 0.06
C GLY A 294 35.40 13.67 0.10
N PRO A 295 36.63 13.73 0.67
CA PRO A 295 37.49 12.56 0.82
C PRO A 295 36.87 11.51 1.75
N GLU A 296 37.42 10.29 1.73
CA GLU A 296 37.20 9.30 2.78
C GLU A 296 37.35 9.94 4.17
N VAL A 297 36.44 9.60 5.08
CA VAL A 297 36.44 10.10 6.44
C VAL A 297 36.99 9.07 7.43
N ALA A 298 37.65 9.55 8.48
CA ALA A 298 38.10 8.73 9.61
C ALA A 298 36.92 8.38 10.57
N ALA A 299 35.87 7.81 10.00
CA ALA A 299 34.62 7.42 10.62
C ALA A 299 33.96 6.29 9.80
N ASN A 300 32.70 5.97 10.07
CA ASN A 300 32.03 4.79 9.51
C ASN A 300 30.98 5.09 8.43
N PHE A 301 30.75 6.36 8.09
CA PHE A 301 29.78 6.76 7.08
C PHE A 301 30.40 6.83 5.67
N ASN A 302 31.54 6.17 5.47
CA ASN A 302 32.06 5.88 4.14
C ASN A 302 31.14 4.89 3.41
N CYS A 303 30.79 5.20 2.18
CA CYS A 303 29.81 4.47 1.40
C CYS A 303 30.48 3.67 0.27
N PRO A 304 30.29 2.35 0.18
CA PRO A 304 30.80 1.58 -0.93
C PRO A 304 30.18 2.01 -2.27
N ARG A 305 30.97 1.96 -3.36
CA ARG A 305 30.52 2.25 -4.73
C ARG A 305 29.27 1.47 -5.16
N SER A 306 29.14 0.23 -4.67
CA SER A 306 27.97 -0.62 -4.93
C SER A 306 26.67 0.01 -4.43
N VAL A 307 26.71 0.66 -3.26
CA VAL A 307 25.56 1.36 -2.63
C VAL A 307 25.20 2.65 -3.37
N VAL A 308 26.20 3.36 -3.92
CA VAL A 308 25.95 4.54 -4.78
C VAL A 308 25.11 4.14 -6.00
N SER A 309 25.45 3.00 -6.61
CA SER A 309 24.69 2.45 -7.75
C SER A 309 23.26 2.08 -7.35
N SER A 310 23.07 1.56 -6.13
CA SER A 310 21.74 1.25 -5.55
C SER A 310 20.86 2.49 -5.42
N ALA A 311 21.40 3.57 -4.84
CA ALA A 311 20.69 4.82 -4.66
C ALA A 311 20.24 5.42 -6.01
N ILE A 312 21.12 5.39 -7.03
CA ILE A 312 20.80 5.88 -8.38
C ILE A 312 19.70 5.03 -9.02
N ILE A 313 19.80 3.69 -8.98
CA ILE A 313 18.75 2.80 -9.50
C ILE A 313 17.40 3.11 -8.87
N TYR A 314 17.38 3.22 -7.54
CA TYR A 314 16.17 3.49 -6.78
C TYR A 314 15.53 4.83 -7.21
N CYS A 315 16.33 5.90 -7.30
CA CYS A 315 15.83 7.21 -7.68
C CYS A 315 15.25 7.19 -9.10
N LEU A 316 15.99 6.61 -10.05
CA LEU A 316 15.54 6.49 -11.43
C LEU A 316 14.23 5.69 -11.51
N ARG A 317 14.15 4.53 -10.83
CA ARG A 317 12.93 3.72 -10.83
C ARG A 317 11.74 4.47 -10.21
N SER A 318 11.96 5.20 -9.13
CA SER A 318 10.92 5.96 -8.42
C SER A 318 10.35 7.07 -9.30
N MET A 319 11.12 7.61 -10.23
CA MET A 319 10.68 8.62 -11.19
C MET A 319 10.06 8.03 -12.47
N VAL A 320 10.32 6.76 -12.81
CA VAL A 320 9.71 6.08 -13.96
C VAL A 320 8.23 5.75 -13.68
N SER A 321 7.34 6.23 -14.56
CA SER A 321 5.87 6.08 -14.42
C SER A 321 5.28 4.85 -15.11
N SER A 322 6.10 3.97 -15.68
CA SER A 322 5.67 2.67 -16.21
C SER A 322 5.90 1.56 -15.19
N ASP A 323 5.09 0.50 -15.29
CA ASP A 323 5.27 -0.70 -14.50
C ASP A 323 6.39 -1.56 -15.10
N ILE A 324 7.63 -1.25 -14.69
CA ILE A 324 8.81 -2.01 -15.07
C ILE A 324 9.37 -2.76 -13.85
N PRO A 325 9.81 -4.01 -14.02
CA PRO A 325 10.55 -4.71 -12.98
C PRO A 325 11.89 -4.03 -12.77
N LEU A 326 12.40 -4.08 -11.55
CA LEU A 326 13.67 -3.50 -11.21
C LEU A 326 14.81 -4.46 -11.52
N ASN A 327 15.63 -4.12 -12.52
CA ASN A 327 16.72 -4.95 -13.00
C ASN A 327 17.91 -4.11 -13.52
N GLN A 328 18.99 -4.78 -13.94
CA GLN A 328 20.23 -4.13 -14.38
C GLN A 328 20.03 -3.16 -15.58
N GLY A 329 18.96 -3.33 -16.38
CA GLY A 329 18.63 -2.46 -17.51
C GLY A 329 18.44 -1.00 -17.12
N CYS A 330 18.06 -0.71 -15.87
CA CYS A 330 17.91 0.67 -15.39
C CYS A 330 19.24 1.44 -15.32
N LEU A 331 20.38 0.75 -15.19
CA LEU A 331 21.72 1.37 -15.17
C LEU A 331 22.43 1.33 -16.51
N THR A 332 21.97 0.52 -17.47
CA THR A 332 22.60 0.43 -18.78
C THR A 332 22.80 1.78 -19.49
N PRO A 333 21.89 2.78 -19.39
CA PRO A 333 22.09 4.09 -20.02
C PRO A 333 22.88 5.08 -19.14
N ILE A 334 23.44 4.67 -18.00
CA ILE A 334 24.03 5.56 -16.98
C ILE A 334 25.54 5.32 -16.85
N ASP A 335 26.33 6.37 -17.01
CA ASP A 335 27.76 6.38 -16.67
C ASP A 335 27.94 6.97 -15.25
N ILE A 336 28.50 6.21 -14.32
CA ILE A 336 28.66 6.63 -12.91
C ILE A 336 30.14 6.88 -12.61
N ARG A 337 30.50 8.14 -12.39
CA ARG A 337 31.85 8.60 -12.05
C ARG A 337 31.92 9.00 -10.59
N ILE A 338 32.83 8.35 -9.86
CA ILE A 338 33.04 8.60 -8.44
C ILE A 338 34.53 8.87 -8.26
N PRO A 339 34.93 9.95 -7.57
CA PRO A 339 36.34 10.22 -7.29
C PRO A 339 36.93 9.14 -6.39
N LYS A 340 38.09 8.59 -6.77
CA LYS A 340 38.79 7.55 -5.98
C LYS A 340 39.20 8.09 -4.62
N GLY A 341 39.01 7.30 -3.56
CA GLY A 341 39.35 7.71 -2.20
C GLY A 341 38.43 8.80 -1.63
N SER A 342 37.28 9.02 -2.26
CA SER A 342 36.21 9.86 -1.71
C SER A 342 35.36 9.08 -0.71
N LEU A 343 34.46 9.80 -0.02
CA LEU A 343 33.43 9.21 0.84
C LEU A 343 32.63 8.10 0.14
N LEU A 344 32.49 8.17 -1.19
CA LEU A 344 31.67 7.25 -2.01
C LEU A 344 32.49 6.16 -2.73
N ASP A 345 33.81 6.18 -2.61
CA ASP A 345 34.74 5.15 -3.08
C ASP A 345 35.91 5.01 -2.08
N PRO A 346 35.62 4.58 -0.84
CA PRO A 346 36.63 4.49 0.20
C PRO A 346 37.60 3.32 -0.03
N SER A 347 38.69 3.34 0.70
CA SER A 347 39.68 2.26 0.80
C SER A 347 39.07 0.97 1.37
N GLU A 348 39.67 -0.18 1.03
CA GLU A 348 39.23 -1.52 1.50
C GLU A 348 39.24 -1.67 3.03
N THR A 349 40.00 -0.82 3.74
CA THR A 349 40.16 -0.89 5.19
C THR A 349 39.26 0.07 5.97
N ALA A 350 38.58 1.01 5.30
CA ALA A 350 37.72 1.98 5.96
C ALA A 350 36.49 1.32 6.58
N ALA A 351 36.02 1.86 7.70
CA ALA A 351 34.72 1.54 8.27
C ALA A 351 33.60 2.05 7.35
N VAL A 352 32.55 1.24 7.13
CA VAL A 352 31.50 1.54 6.14
C VAL A 352 30.07 1.34 6.64
N VAL A 353 29.87 0.92 7.89
CA VAL A 353 28.54 0.52 8.36
C VAL A 353 27.51 1.65 8.27
N GLY A 354 27.93 2.89 8.54
CA GLY A 354 27.10 4.09 8.37
C GLY A 354 26.88 4.47 6.91
N GLY A 355 27.72 4.04 5.99
CA GLY A 355 27.58 4.34 4.56
C GLY A 355 26.30 3.75 3.97
N ASN A 356 25.97 2.53 4.37
CA ASN A 356 24.78 1.81 3.91
C ASN A 356 23.47 2.45 4.39
N VAL A 357 23.44 3.02 5.60
CA VAL A 357 22.20 3.41 6.28
C VAL A 357 22.04 4.93 6.44
N LEU A 358 23.13 5.69 6.35
CA LEU A 358 23.14 7.16 6.48
C LEU A 358 23.48 7.83 5.14
N THR A 359 24.67 7.53 4.60
CA THR A 359 25.20 8.18 3.40
C THR A 359 24.38 7.83 2.17
N SER A 360 23.86 6.60 2.09
CA SER A 360 22.91 6.17 1.05
C SER A 360 21.63 7.03 0.98
N GLN A 361 21.10 7.45 2.14
CA GLN A 361 19.97 8.37 2.21
C GLN A 361 20.37 9.75 1.66
N ARG A 362 21.58 10.19 1.97
CA ARG A 362 22.11 11.47 1.49
C ARG A 362 22.35 11.49 -0.02
N ILE A 363 22.86 10.40 -0.59
CA ILE A 363 22.98 10.24 -2.05
C ILE A 363 21.60 10.31 -2.70
N THR A 364 20.61 9.65 -2.10
CA THR A 364 19.21 9.71 -2.57
C THR A 364 18.67 11.14 -2.54
N ASP A 365 18.87 11.86 -1.44
CA ASP A 365 18.48 13.26 -1.32
C ASP A 365 19.15 14.11 -2.41
N VAL A 366 20.43 13.91 -2.70
CA VAL A 366 21.14 14.70 -3.72
C VAL A 366 20.64 14.40 -5.13
N VAL A 367 20.36 13.12 -5.45
CA VAL A 367 19.82 12.74 -6.76
C VAL A 367 18.41 13.31 -6.93
N LEU A 368 17.52 13.15 -5.95
CA LEU A 368 16.15 13.67 -6.04
C LEU A 368 16.12 15.20 -6.09
N LYS A 369 17.04 15.88 -5.40
CA LYS A 369 17.23 17.34 -5.48
C LYS A 369 17.68 17.78 -6.86
N ALA A 370 18.69 17.12 -7.44
CA ALA A 370 19.21 17.46 -8.77
C ALA A 370 18.13 17.33 -9.85
N PHE A 371 17.25 16.32 -9.72
CA PHE A 371 16.11 16.10 -10.61
C PHE A 371 14.86 16.91 -10.26
N ASN A 372 14.93 17.75 -9.22
CA ASN A 372 13.80 18.53 -8.71
C ASN A 372 12.53 17.70 -8.48
N ALA A 373 12.69 16.48 -7.94
CA ALA A 373 11.64 15.46 -7.93
C ALA A 373 10.76 15.48 -6.67
N ALA A 374 11.36 15.73 -5.50
CA ALA A 374 10.70 15.79 -4.20
C ALA A 374 11.56 16.58 -3.20
N ALA A 375 10.93 17.12 -2.16
CA ALA A 375 11.64 17.65 -0.99
C ALA A 375 12.33 16.52 -0.20
N ALA A 376 13.26 16.86 0.70
CA ALA A 376 13.98 15.85 1.47
C ALA A 376 13.03 15.08 2.40
N SER A 377 13.17 13.75 2.45
CA SER A 377 12.64 12.97 3.57
C SER A 377 13.52 13.16 4.80
N GLN A 378 13.26 12.42 5.87
CA GLN A 378 14.07 12.44 7.10
C GLN A 378 15.58 12.27 6.89
N GLY A 379 16.04 11.79 5.73
CA GLY A 379 17.44 11.74 5.32
C GLY A 379 18.33 10.84 6.19
N ASP A 380 17.71 9.88 6.87
CA ASP A 380 18.32 8.97 7.85
C ASP A 380 17.46 7.70 8.01
N THR A 381 18.01 6.71 8.70
CA THR A 381 17.35 5.47 9.17
C THR A 381 17.37 5.34 10.69
N ASN A 382 17.98 6.28 11.43
CA ASN A 382 17.95 6.38 12.89
C ASN A 382 18.35 5.08 13.61
N ASN A 383 19.53 4.55 13.27
CA ASN A 383 19.97 3.22 13.67
C ASN A 383 20.23 3.15 15.18
N LEU A 384 19.38 2.41 15.88
CA LEU A 384 19.54 2.10 17.30
C LEU A 384 20.06 0.67 17.43
N THR A 385 21.15 0.49 18.16
CA THR A 385 21.58 -0.82 18.64
C THR A 385 21.71 -0.85 20.14
N PHE A 386 21.44 -2.01 20.72
CA PHE A 386 21.82 -2.27 22.10
C PHE A 386 22.09 -3.74 22.34
N GLY A 387 22.87 -4.06 23.37
CA GLY A 387 23.16 -5.46 23.68
C GLY A 387 24.13 -5.67 24.83
N LEU A 388 24.40 -6.95 25.09
CA LEU A 388 25.28 -7.46 26.13
C LEU A 388 26.10 -8.65 25.60
N GLY A 389 27.22 -8.94 26.26
CA GLY A 389 28.13 -10.04 25.90
C GLY A 389 29.29 -9.58 25.01
N GLY A 390 29.97 -10.54 24.39
CA GLY A 390 31.15 -10.31 23.56
C GLY A 390 32.40 -10.85 24.26
N LYS A 391 33.11 -10.01 25.00
CA LYS A 391 34.24 -10.42 25.85
C LYS A 391 34.07 -9.95 27.28
N ASP A 392 34.47 -10.77 28.24
CA ASP A 392 34.60 -10.36 29.64
C ASP A 392 35.88 -9.54 29.88
N LYS A 393 36.11 -9.14 31.15
CA LYS A 393 37.28 -8.34 31.54
C LYS A 393 38.58 -9.13 31.40
N GLU A 394 38.49 -10.45 31.47
CA GLU A 394 39.56 -11.42 31.34
C GLU A 394 39.87 -11.79 29.87
N GLY A 395 39.03 -11.33 28.93
CA GLY A 395 39.16 -11.53 27.49
C GLY A 395 38.48 -12.79 26.95
N ASN A 396 37.75 -13.55 27.78
CA ASN A 396 37.00 -14.73 27.37
C ASN A 396 35.70 -14.33 26.66
N HIS A 397 35.26 -15.15 25.71
CA HIS A 397 34.01 -14.91 25.01
C HIS A 397 32.80 -15.19 25.90
N ILE A 398 31.84 -14.26 25.93
CA ILE A 398 30.55 -14.41 26.59
C ILE A 398 29.43 -14.26 25.57
N GLU A 399 28.59 -15.29 25.47
CA GLU A 399 27.35 -15.23 24.68
C GLU A 399 26.37 -14.23 25.31
N GLY A 400 25.63 -13.52 24.47
CA GLY A 400 24.68 -12.52 24.93
C GLY A 400 23.63 -12.26 23.86
N PHE A 401 23.40 -10.99 23.55
CA PHE A 401 22.49 -10.61 22.49
C PHE A 401 22.89 -9.27 21.88
N GLY A 402 22.57 -9.11 20.60
CA GLY A 402 22.55 -7.83 19.92
C GLY A 402 21.14 -7.53 19.41
N TYR A 403 20.72 -6.29 19.56
CA TYR A 403 19.51 -5.75 18.96
C TYR A 403 19.90 -4.65 17.98
N TYR A 404 19.22 -4.61 16.84
CA TYR A 404 19.36 -3.55 15.85
C TYR A 404 17.99 -3.19 15.28
N GLU A 405 17.70 -1.88 15.24
CA GLU A 405 16.49 -1.30 14.65
C GLU A 405 16.81 -0.03 13.85
N THR A 406 16.18 0.09 12.69
CA THR A 406 16.00 1.38 11.99
C THR A 406 14.67 1.97 12.42
N ILE A 407 14.64 3.26 12.71
CA ILE A 407 13.45 3.96 13.21
C ILE A 407 12.93 4.91 12.12
N ALA A 408 11.62 4.85 11.89
CA ALA A 408 10.90 5.62 10.88
C ALA A 408 10.94 7.14 11.14
N GLY A 409 10.56 7.94 10.14
CA GLY A 409 10.47 9.39 10.26
C GLY A 409 9.53 9.99 9.22
N GLY A 410 9.69 11.29 8.94
CA GLY A 410 8.84 11.97 7.96
C GLY A 410 9.32 11.80 6.52
N SER A 411 8.41 11.53 5.57
CA SER A 411 8.74 11.58 4.15
C SER A 411 8.65 13.00 3.60
N GLY A 412 9.44 13.31 2.57
CA GLY A 412 9.39 14.59 1.88
C GLY A 412 8.10 14.76 1.09
N ALA A 413 7.60 15.99 1.02
CA ALA A 413 6.51 16.36 0.13
C ALA A 413 6.97 16.46 -1.32
N GLY A 414 6.04 16.41 -2.26
CA GLY A 414 6.31 16.64 -3.68
C GLY A 414 5.29 17.56 -4.34
N PRO A 415 5.41 17.77 -5.66
CA PRO A 415 4.61 18.77 -6.39
C PRO A 415 3.09 18.60 -6.35
N TYR A 416 2.59 17.47 -5.87
CA TYR A 416 1.17 17.18 -5.81
C TYR A 416 0.79 16.32 -4.58
N TRP A 417 1.68 16.17 -3.60
CA TRP A 417 1.43 15.29 -2.46
C TRP A 417 2.11 15.76 -1.16
N HIS A 418 1.40 15.61 -0.05
CA HIS A 418 1.96 15.73 1.29
C HIS A 418 2.90 14.56 1.59
N GLY A 419 3.91 14.82 2.42
CA GLY A 419 4.72 13.76 2.99
C GLY A 419 3.94 12.91 3.99
N THR A 420 4.26 11.61 4.04
CA THR A 420 3.68 10.66 4.99
C THR A 420 4.48 10.68 6.29
N SER A 421 3.78 10.75 7.43
CA SER A 421 4.40 10.74 8.76
C SER A 421 4.76 9.33 9.22
N GLY A 422 5.86 9.18 9.96
CA GLY A 422 6.23 7.95 10.64
C GLY A 422 6.47 6.73 9.76
N VAL A 423 7.07 6.93 8.58
CA VAL A 423 7.41 5.85 7.63
C VAL A 423 8.91 5.70 7.39
N HIS A 424 9.34 4.47 7.09
CA HIS A 424 10.66 4.23 6.51
C HIS A 424 10.70 4.77 5.08
N THR A 425 11.80 5.44 4.74
CA THR A 425 11.92 6.16 3.47
C THR A 425 13.15 5.72 2.70
N HIS A 426 13.02 5.69 1.38
CA HIS A 426 14.13 5.54 0.43
C HIS A 426 14.92 4.24 0.59
N MET A 427 16.14 4.29 1.15
CA MET A 427 17.06 3.14 1.16
C MET A 427 16.65 2.01 2.10
N THR A 428 15.55 2.16 2.83
CA THR A 428 15.00 1.16 3.73
C THR A 428 13.48 1.06 3.62
N ASN A 429 12.97 -0.16 3.75
CA ASN A 429 11.55 -0.49 3.86
C ASN A 429 11.34 -1.58 4.93
N THR A 430 12.22 -1.63 5.93
CA THR A 430 12.08 -2.57 7.05
C THR A 430 10.84 -2.24 7.87
N ARG A 431 10.25 -3.23 8.50
CA ARG A 431 9.21 -3.01 9.50
C ARG A 431 9.83 -2.59 10.84
N ILE A 432 9.02 -1.91 11.65
CA ILE A 432 9.30 -1.73 13.06
C ILE A 432 9.39 -3.10 13.74
N THR A 433 10.14 -3.18 14.83
CA THR A 433 9.98 -4.31 15.74
C THR A 433 8.66 -4.16 16.47
N ASP A 434 7.84 -5.19 16.43
CA ASP A 434 6.62 -5.23 17.23
C ASP A 434 6.95 -5.00 18.72
N PRO A 435 6.27 -4.05 19.40
CA PRO A 435 6.54 -3.74 20.80
C PRO A 435 6.53 -4.96 21.72
N GLU A 436 5.56 -5.86 21.57
CA GLU A 436 5.45 -7.05 22.43
C GLU A 436 6.60 -8.02 22.17
N ILE A 437 7.03 -8.15 20.91
CA ILE A 437 8.21 -8.96 20.57
C ILE A 437 9.48 -8.35 21.16
N MET A 438 9.65 -7.03 21.09
CA MET A 438 10.80 -6.32 21.66
C MET A 438 10.88 -6.56 23.17
N GLU A 439 9.81 -6.27 23.91
CA GLU A 439 9.77 -6.39 25.37
C GLU A 439 9.87 -7.85 25.86
N ARG A 440 9.39 -8.80 25.05
CA ARG A 440 9.50 -10.23 25.37
C ARG A 440 10.92 -10.77 25.16
N ARG A 441 11.64 -10.29 24.15
CA ARG A 441 12.96 -10.82 23.77
C ARG A 441 14.12 -10.10 24.47
N TYR A 442 13.95 -8.84 24.83
CA TYR A 442 15.02 -8.00 25.34
C TYR A 442 14.63 -7.35 26.68
N PRO A 443 15.60 -7.05 27.57
CA PRO A 443 15.34 -6.46 28.88
C PRO A 443 15.04 -4.95 28.76
N VAL A 444 13.97 -4.60 28.06
CA VAL A 444 13.54 -3.23 27.81
C VAL A 444 12.02 -3.08 27.92
N VAL A 445 11.56 -1.84 28.10
CA VAL A 445 10.14 -1.45 28.01
C VAL A 445 10.03 -0.29 27.03
N LEU A 446 9.13 -0.38 26.06
CA LEU A 446 8.79 0.71 25.16
C LEU A 446 7.74 1.60 25.83
N ARG A 447 8.18 2.76 26.32
CA ARG A 447 7.32 3.72 27.05
C ARG A 447 6.47 4.56 26.11
N GLU A 448 7.03 4.96 24.97
CA GLU A 448 6.34 5.77 23.98
C GLU A 448 6.77 5.38 22.56
N PHE A 449 5.78 5.28 21.68
CA PHE A 449 5.98 5.31 20.25
C PHE A 449 4.86 6.08 19.57
N SER A 450 5.13 7.33 19.21
CA SER A 450 4.14 8.31 18.75
C SER A 450 4.67 9.10 17.55
N LEU A 451 3.78 9.77 16.82
CA LEU A 451 4.18 10.77 15.84
C LEU A 451 4.73 12.02 16.56
N ARG A 452 5.73 12.65 15.96
CA ARG A 452 6.34 13.88 16.47
C ARG A 452 5.69 15.09 15.83
N ASP A 453 4.53 15.49 16.37
CA ASP A 453 3.68 16.52 15.77
C ASP A 453 4.41 17.83 15.43
N GLY A 454 4.14 18.34 14.22
CA GLY A 454 4.69 19.58 13.71
C GLY A 454 6.20 19.53 13.51
N SER A 455 6.76 18.36 13.21
CA SER A 455 8.15 18.19 12.81
C SER A 455 8.36 18.21 11.30
N GLY A 456 7.31 17.97 10.50
CA GLY A 456 7.32 18.16 9.05
C GLY A 456 7.46 19.64 8.66
N GLY A 457 8.10 19.88 7.52
CA GLY A 457 8.24 21.21 6.93
C GLY A 457 6.94 21.70 6.32
N GLU A 458 6.64 22.98 6.50
CA GLU A 458 5.43 23.61 5.95
C GLU A 458 5.57 23.90 4.45
N GLY A 459 4.46 23.92 3.72
CA GLY A 459 4.42 24.25 2.30
C GLY A 459 2.99 24.24 1.77
N GLU A 460 2.82 24.44 0.46
CA GLU A 460 1.55 24.08 -0.21
C GLU A 460 1.24 22.60 0.06
N PHE A 461 2.25 21.75 -0.06
CA PHE A 461 2.23 20.39 0.45
C PHE A 461 3.20 20.25 1.63
N ARG A 462 2.65 20.05 2.83
CA ARG A 462 3.42 19.77 4.05
C ARG A 462 4.20 18.45 3.96
N GLY A 463 5.41 18.43 4.50
CA GLY A 463 6.17 17.19 4.72
C GLY A 463 5.63 16.35 5.89
N GLY A 464 6.02 15.08 5.94
CA GLY A 464 5.59 14.16 7.00
C GLY A 464 6.26 14.46 8.34
N ASP A 465 5.57 14.15 9.44
CA ASP A 465 6.14 14.21 10.78
C ASP A 465 7.04 13.00 11.07
N GLY A 466 8.08 13.22 11.85
CA GLY A 466 8.91 12.18 12.44
C GLY A 466 8.17 11.40 13.54
N VAL A 467 8.92 10.67 14.35
CA VAL A 467 8.39 9.88 15.49
C VAL A 467 9.17 10.17 16.77
N VAL A 468 8.55 9.87 17.90
CA VAL A 468 9.20 9.76 19.21
C VAL A 468 9.26 8.29 19.58
N ARG A 469 10.44 7.80 19.95
CA ARG A 469 10.69 6.43 20.41
C ARG A 469 11.38 6.49 21.77
N ASP A 470 10.73 6.00 22.81
CA ASP A 470 11.23 6.07 24.19
C ASP A 470 11.34 4.66 24.80
N ILE A 471 12.56 4.22 25.06
CA ILE A 471 12.87 2.87 25.51
C ILE A 471 13.58 2.92 26.86
N GLU A 472 13.01 2.26 27.87
CA GLU A 472 13.61 2.07 29.19
C GLU A 472 14.35 0.74 29.28
N PHE A 473 15.55 0.76 29.87
CA PHE A 473 16.38 -0.42 30.04
C PHE A 473 16.19 -1.07 31.42
N LEU A 474 15.98 -2.39 31.47
CA LEU A 474 15.67 -3.13 32.69
C LEU A 474 16.87 -3.84 33.33
N SER A 475 18.02 -3.87 32.65
CA SER A 475 19.25 -4.47 33.17
C SER A 475 20.41 -3.46 33.16
N PRO A 476 21.35 -3.56 34.11
CA PRO A 476 22.50 -2.66 34.14
C PRO A 476 23.53 -3.01 33.05
N GLY A 477 24.29 -2.00 32.62
CA GLY A 477 25.46 -2.18 31.75
C GLY A 477 25.11 -2.53 30.30
N ILE A 478 23.87 -2.32 29.86
CA ILE A 478 23.50 -2.53 28.45
C ILE A 478 24.23 -1.50 27.61
N GLN A 479 25.04 -1.94 26.65
CA GLN A 479 25.66 -1.03 25.71
C GLN A 479 24.58 -0.55 24.75
N VAL A 480 24.35 0.76 24.68
CA VAL A 480 23.37 1.39 23.79
C VAL A 480 24.10 2.32 22.84
N SER A 481 23.85 2.16 21.54
CA SER A 481 24.50 2.94 20.49
C SER A 481 23.48 3.54 19.54
N ILE A 482 23.68 4.79 19.17
CA ILE A 482 22.89 5.49 18.15
C ILE A 482 23.82 5.91 17.02
N LEU A 483 23.43 5.59 15.79
CA LEU A 483 24.12 5.96 14.56
C LEU A 483 23.12 6.64 13.62
N SER A 484 23.19 7.97 13.55
CA SER A 484 22.12 8.79 12.96
C SER A 484 22.63 10.13 12.38
N GLU A 485 21.83 10.73 11.49
CA GLU A 485 22.12 11.94 10.69
C GLU A 485 20.99 12.97 10.78
N ARG A 486 21.13 14.17 10.20
CA ARG A 486 20.09 15.24 10.28
C ARG A 486 19.81 15.68 11.72
N ARG A 487 20.86 15.66 12.56
CA ARG A 487 20.93 16.30 13.89
C ARG A 487 21.58 17.69 13.77
N VAL A 488 22.36 17.92 12.71
CA VAL A 488 23.00 19.21 12.40
C VAL A 488 22.32 19.90 11.23
N PHE A 489 22.07 19.23 10.11
CA PHE A 489 21.37 19.84 8.97
C PHE A 489 19.89 19.44 8.93
N GLN A 490 18.99 20.38 8.60
CA GLN A 490 17.57 20.09 8.46
C GLN A 490 17.28 19.38 7.13
N PRO A 491 16.31 18.46 7.08
CA PRO A 491 15.69 18.04 5.82
C PRO A 491 15.13 19.26 5.08
N TYR A 492 15.61 19.50 3.86
CA TYR A 492 15.26 20.71 3.10
C TYR A 492 13.85 20.62 2.50
N GLY A 493 13.15 21.75 2.44
CA GLY A 493 11.98 21.95 1.60
C GLY A 493 12.36 22.31 0.16
N LEU A 494 11.39 22.31 -0.76
CA LEU A 494 11.63 22.54 -2.19
C LEU A 494 10.50 23.37 -2.83
N GLU A 495 10.77 24.07 -3.94
CA GLU A 495 9.86 25.06 -4.57
C GLU A 495 9.26 26.10 -3.58
N GLY A 496 10.03 26.50 -2.57
CA GLY A 496 9.60 27.46 -1.54
C GLY A 496 8.88 26.85 -0.33
N GLY A 497 8.81 25.52 -0.23
CA GLY A 497 8.47 24.85 1.01
C GLY A 497 9.57 24.99 2.08
N GLU A 498 9.18 24.94 3.34
CA GLU A 498 10.05 25.06 4.51
C GLU A 498 10.74 23.73 4.85
N SER A 499 11.90 23.85 5.48
CA SER A 499 12.67 22.71 6.00
C SER A 499 11.99 22.08 7.23
N ALA A 500 12.19 20.77 7.40
CA ALA A 500 11.67 20.04 8.55
C ALA A 500 12.49 20.30 9.84
N LYS A 501 11.98 19.85 10.99
CA LYS A 501 12.74 19.82 12.24
C LYS A 501 13.82 18.72 12.18
N LYS A 502 15.00 19.04 12.74
CA LYS A 502 16.10 18.08 12.97
C LYS A 502 15.70 17.00 13.96
N GLY A 503 16.38 15.86 13.90
CA GLY A 503 16.28 14.82 14.92
C GLY A 503 17.00 15.19 16.23
N MET A 504 16.70 14.47 17.31
CA MET A 504 17.31 14.64 18.62
C MET A 504 17.38 13.30 19.36
N ASN A 505 18.50 13.01 20.02
CA ASN A 505 18.69 11.77 20.77
C ASN A 505 19.00 12.13 22.23
N LEU A 506 18.13 11.74 23.16
CA LEU A 506 18.25 12.07 24.58
C LEU A 506 18.44 10.80 25.41
N TRP A 507 19.37 10.86 26.35
CA TRP A 507 19.52 9.90 27.44
C TRP A 507 18.92 10.50 28.71
N ILE A 508 17.85 9.87 29.21
CA ILE A 508 17.29 10.17 30.52
C ILE A 508 17.99 9.26 31.52
N LYS A 509 19.09 9.76 32.09
CA LYS A 509 19.95 9.02 33.00
C LYS A 509 19.43 9.10 34.43
N ARG A 510 19.15 7.95 35.05
CA ARG A 510 18.97 7.86 36.50
C ARG A 510 20.30 8.13 37.19
N ARG A 511 20.27 9.01 38.19
CA ARG A 511 21.44 9.24 39.02
C ARG A 511 21.60 8.06 39.97
N ARG A 512 22.81 7.53 40.08
CA ARG A 512 23.13 6.37 40.92
C ARG A 512 24.44 6.61 41.64
N GLN A 513 24.54 6.11 42.87
CA GLN A 513 25.76 6.25 43.65
C GLN A 513 26.93 5.51 42.99
N GLU A 514 26.67 4.38 42.33
CA GLU A 514 27.67 3.59 41.57
C GLU A 514 28.25 4.35 40.36
N ASP A 515 27.48 5.26 39.77
CA ASP A 515 27.90 6.10 38.65
C ASP A 515 28.63 7.37 39.13
N GLY A 516 28.65 7.63 40.44
CA GLY A 516 29.24 8.82 41.05
C GLY A 516 28.51 10.12 40.75
N ASP A 517 27.22 10.08 40.40
CA ASP A 517 26.45 11.26 39.99
C ASP A 517 25.28 11.64 40.92
N VAL A 518 25.19 11.00 42.09
CA VAL A 518 24.35 11.42 43.24
C VAL A 518 25.10 12.46 44.06
N ARG A 519 24.46 13.58 44.41
CA ARG A 519 25.09 14.66 45.17
C ARG A 519 25.20 14.30 46.66
N GLU A 520 26.17 14.90 47.35
CA GLU A 520 26.31 14.73 48.80
C GLU A 520 25.03 15.17 49.53
N GLY A 521 24.46 14.28 50.35
CA GLY A 521 23.21 14.50 51.07
C GLY A 521 21.93 14.22 50.29
N GLU A 522 22.00 13.90 48.99
CA GLU A 522 20.87 13.48 48.15
C GLU A 522 20.66 11.96 48.26
N LYS A 523 19.41 11.50 48.35
CA LYS A 523 19.09 10.06 48.26
C LYS A 523 18.87 9.67 46.80
N GLU A 524 19.38 8.51 46.40
CA GLU A 524 19.29 8.01 45.03
C GLU A 524 17.85 7.94 44.50
N GLU A 525 16.90 7.50 45.32
CA GLU A 525 15.47 7.36 44.97
C GLU A 525 14.77 8.70 44.72
N GLU A 526 15.27 9.77 45.33
CA GLU A 526 14.71 11.13 45.25
C GLU A 526 15.44 11.98 44.20
N ALA A 527 16.56 11.50 43.66
CA ALA A 527 17.41 12.24 42.75
C ALA A 527 16.76 12.38 41.36
N ALA A 528 16.59 13.63 40.91
CA ALA A 528 16.02 13.91 39.60
C ALA A 528 16.95 13.37 38.47
N PRO A 529 16.38 12.75 37.42
CA PRO A 529 17.18 12.23 36.31
C PRO A 529 17.92 13.36 35.59
N ARG A 530 19.08 13.03 34.99
CA ARG A 530 19.77 13.93 34.07
C ARG A 530 19.24 13.72 32.66
N ILE A 531 19.03 14.81 31.93
CA ILE A 531 18.69 14.77 30.50
C ILE A 531 19.95 15.14 29.72
N ILE A 532 20.47 14.19 28.96
CA ILE A 532 21.75 14.32 28.25
C ILE A 532 21.50 14.16 26.75
N ASN A 533 21.92 15.13 25.94
CA ASN A 533 21.89 15.00 24.48
C ASN A 533 23.05 14.12 24.02
N LEU A 534 22.76 12.98 23.40
CA LEU A 534 23.77 12.04 22.92
C LEU A 534 24.38 12.43 21.57
N SER A 535 23.90 13.47 20.90
CA SER A 535 24.23 13.83 19.51
C SER A 535 23.85 12.72 18.50
N GLY A 536 24.29 12.83 17.24
CA GLY A 536 23.91 11.88 16.18
C GLY A 536 24.60 10.52 16.24
N LYS A 537 25.82 10.45 16.80
CA LYS A 537 26.66 9.24 16.77
C LYS A 537 27.31 9.05 18.14
N ASN A 538 26.86 8.06 18.91
CA ASN A 538 27.36 7.85 20.27
C ASN A 538 27.09 6.45 20.79
N THR A 539 27.91 5.98 21.72
CA THR A 539 27.75 4.72 22.42
C THR A 539 27.96 4.94 23.92
N THR A 540 27.07 4.38 24.74
CA THR A 540 27.14 4.54 26.19
C THR A 540 26.58 3.30 26.91
N PRO A 541 27.18 2.86 28.02
CA PRO A 541 26.55 1.86 28.89
C PRO A 541 25.38 2.50 29.64
N MET A 542 24.17 1.99 29.42
CA MET A 542 22.97 2.41 30.14
C MET A 542 22.67 1.45 31.29
N GLY A 543 22.30 2.02 32.43
CA GLY A 543 21.95 1.27 33.63
C GLY A 543 20.45 1.01 33.73
N ARG A 544 20.05 0.26 34.76
CA ARG A 544 18.64 -0.07 35.01
C ARG A 544 17.80 1.19 35.27
N GLY A 545 16.71 1.35 34.54
CA GLY A 545 15.80 2.50 34.62
C GLY A 545 16.24 3.73 33.82
N ASP A 546 17.39 3.66 33.13
CA ASP A 546 17.76 4.66 32.13
C ASP A 546 16.85 4.54 30.91
N ARG A 547 16.62 5.65 30.22
CA ARG A 547 15.86 5.68 28.97
C ARG A 547 16.64 6.31 27.83
N ILE A 548 16.47 5.79 26.63
CA ILE A 548 16.83 6.46 25.38
C ILE A 548 15.56 6.97 24.69
N VAL A 549 15.51 8.29 24.45
CA VAL A 549 14.41 8.96 23.74
C VAL A 549 14.95 9.47 22.41
N ILE A 550 14.47 8.91 21.31
CA ILE A 550 14.84 9.26 19.95
C ILE A 550 13.68 10.03 19.34
N GLN A 551 13.95 11.27 18.94
CA GLN A 551 13.06 12.09 18.14
C GLN A 551 13.60 12.12 16.71
N THR A 552 12.91 11.46 15.78
CA THR A 552 13.40 11.40 14.40
C THR A 552 13.10 12.70 13.63
N PRO A 553 13.84 12.99 12.54
CA PRO A 553 13.55 14.13 11.68
C PRO A 553 12.20 14.01 10.98
N GLY A 554 11.57 15.15 10.67
CA GLY A 554 10.44 15.21 9.73
C GLY A 554 10.90 15.23 8.26
N GLY A 555 9.97 15.33 7.33
CA GLY A 555 10.24 15.58 5.91
C GLY A 555 10.00 17.03 5.52
N GLY A 556 10.72 17.55 4.52
CA GLY A 556 10.58 18.92 4.02
C GLY A 556 9.27 19.15 3.27
N GLY A 557 8.80 20.41 3.29
CA GLY A 557 7.61 20.83 2.57
C GLY A 557 7.88 21.16 1.09
N TRP A 558 6.82 21.23 0.30
CA TRP A 558 6.85 21.63 -1.10
C TRP A 558 5.95 22.83 -1.36
N GLY A 559 6.43 23.80 -2.15
CA GLY A 559 5.65 24.95 -2.56
C GLY A 559 5.51 26.01 -1.46
N SER A 560 5.43 27.29 -1.85
CA SER A 560 5.15 28.38 -0.90
C SER A 560 3.69 28.36 -0.46
N LYS A 561 3.41 28.43 0.84
CA LYS A 561 2.05 28.72 1.32
C LYS A 561 1.63 30.09 0.79
N ALA A 562 0.53 30.15 0.05
CA ALA A 562 -0.01 31.42 -0.46
C ALA A 562 -0.31 32.35 0.73
N LYS A 563 0.53 33.38 0.92
CA LYS A 563 0.17 34.56 1.72
C LYS A 563 -0.83 35.34 0.86
N ASP A 564 -2.07 35.41 1.31
CA ASP A 564 -3.17 36.17 0.70
C ASP A 564 -3.74 35.62 -0.62
N GLY A 565 -4.47 34.50 -0.57
CA GLY A 565 -5.63 34.21 -1.47
C GLY A 565 -5.46 34.28 -3.00
N LYS A 566 -4.25 34.49 -3.52
CA LYS A 566 -3.94 34.58 -4.95
C LYS A 566 -3.08 33.39 -5.32
N LYS A 567 -3.65 32.50 -6.14
CA LYS A 567 -2.88 31.48 -6.85
C LYS A 567 -1.77 32.18 -7.66
N PRO A 568 -0.52 31.69 -7.62
CA PRO A 568 0.50 32.18 -8.54
C PRO A 568 0.14 31.74 -9.97
N ASP A 569 0.23 32.66 -10.92
CA ASP A 569 0.37 32.34 -12.34
C ASP A 569 1.76 31.71 -12.55
N GLY A 570 1.83 30.54 -13.19
CA GLY A 570 3.10 29.86 -13.42
C GLY A 570 3.00 28.63 -14.33
N ASP A 571 3.03 28.88 -15.65
CA ASP A 571 3.21 27.92 -16.74
C ASP A 571 4.54 27.15 -16.65
N LYS A 572 4.67 26.21 -15.70
CA LYS A 572 5.69 25.16 -15.74
C LYS A 572 5.08 23.84 -15.27
N ALA A 573 4.48 23.11 -16.21
CA ALA A 573 3.95 21.78 -15.97
C ALA A 573 5.08 20.80 -15.58
N PRO A 574 5.06 20.20 -14.37
CA PRO A 574 6.09 19.25 -13.94
C PRO A 574 5.88 17.83 -14.47
N ILE A 575 6.95 17.02 -14.41
CA ILE A 575 6.99 15.56 -14.20
C ILE A 575 5.87 14.70 -14.85
N ASN A 576 4.67 14.76 -14.25
CA ASN A 576 3.54 13.93 -14.63
C ASN A 576 2.22 14.57 -14.18
N GLU A 577 1.41 15.03 -15.13
CA GLU A 577 0.02 15.49 -14.89
C GLU A 577 -0.96 14.34 -14.52
N ARG A 578 -0.48 13.10 -14.35
CA ARG A 578 -1.31 11.93 -14.05
C ARG A 578 -1.06 11.25 -12.70
N ASN A 579 -0.12 11.74 -11.89
CA ASN A 579 0.35 10.99 -10.72
C ASN A 579 -0.11 11.53 -9.35
N ALA A 580 -1.31 12.09 -9.22
CA ALA A 580 -1.90 12.37 -7.89
C ALA A 580 -2.18 11.11 -7.01
N SER A 581 -1.59 9.95 -7.33
CA SER A 581 -1.47 8.81 -6.42
C SER A 581 -0.06 8.80 -5.82
N GLY A 582 0.06 8.97 -4.51
CA GLY A 582 1.33 9.03 -3.76
C GLY A 582 2.22 7.78 -3.91
N ARG A 583 2.92 7.64 -5.04
CA ARG A 583 3.85 6.54 -5.33
C ARG A 583 5.27 6.79 -4.81
N MET A 584 5.53 7.93 -4.14
CA MET A 584 6.83 8.25 -3.54
C MET A 584 7.00 7.78 -2.09
N ALA A 585 5.99 7.09 -1.51
CA ALA A 585 6.14 6.21 -0.33
C ALA A 585 4.93 5.27 -0.15
N PRO A 586 5.12 3.96 0.10
CA PRO A 586 5.92 3.00 -0.63
C PRO A 586 5.06 2.26 -1.67
N LEU A 587 5.57 2.07 -2.90
CA LEU A 587 5.32 0.80 -3.58
C LEU A 587 5.75 -0.28 -2.57
N LEU A 588 4.92 -1.31 -2.30
CA LEU A 588 5.29 -2.61 -1.68
C LEU A 588 4.73 -2.96 -0.29
N ASN A 589 3.75 -2.25 0.25
CA ASN A 589 2.90 -2.86 1.29
C ASN A 589 1.79 -3.68 0.62
N ASP A 590 1.98 -5.00 0.61
CA ASP A 590 0.90 -5.98 0.51
C ASP A 590 -0.17 -5.61 1.54
N ALA A 591 -1.42 -5.47 1.10
CA ALA A 591 -2.55 -4.95 1.86
C ALA A 591 -3.07 -5.95 2.94
N SER A 592 -2.22 -6.85 3.42
CA SER A 592 -2.61 -8.00 4.25
C SER A 592 -2.01 -8.03 5.67
N THR A 593 -1.25 -7.03 6.12
CA THR A 593 -0.70 -7.04 7.49
C THR A 593 -1.25 -5.91 8.36
N GLU A 594 -2.09 -6.30 9.31
CA GLU A 594 -2.62 -5.52 10.44
C GLU A 594 -1.49 -5.15 11.42
N SER A 595 -1.22 -3.86 11.59
CA SER A 595 -0.76 -3.31 12.87
C SER A 595 -1.12 -1.82 12.92
N GLY A 596 -2.12 -1.52 13.75
CA GLY A 596 -2.71 -0.19 13.88
C GLY A 596 -2.07 0.63 15.01
N VAL A 597 -1.94 1.93 14.77
CA VAL A 597 -1.99 2.96 15.82
C VAL A 597 -2.81 4.11 15.24
N ILE A 598 -4.02 4.28 15.77
CA ILE A 598 -4.93 5.39 15.45
C ILE A 598 -4.84 6.37 16.62
N ALA A 599 -4.27 7.56 16.39
CA ALA A 599 -4.40 8.67 17.32
C ALA A 599 -5.63 9.51 16.91
N LYS A 600 -6.62 9.60 17.80
CA LYS A 600 -7.74 10.54 17.74
C LYS A 600 -7.32 11.86 18.38
N SER A 601 -7.64 12.98 17.75
CA SER A 601 -8.07 14.18 18.47
C SER A 601 -9.12 14.92 17.65
N GLU A 602 -10.33 14.96 18.18
CA GLU A 602 -11.32 16.00 17.91
C GLU A 602 -11.00 17.15 18.85
N ASP A 603 -10.90 18.37 18.30
CA ASP A 603 -11.47 19.60 18.86
C ASP A 603 -11.17 20.75 17.87
N ASP A 604 -12.20 21.13 17.12
CA ASP A 604 -12.27 22.34 16.32
C ASP A 604 -12.46 23.57 17.22
N VAL A 605 -11.78 24.67 16.88
CA VAL A 605 -12.28 26.01 17.19
C VAL A 605 -12.29 26.83 15.91
N ASP A 606 -13.50 27.02 15.38
CA ASP A 606 -13.85 27.94 14.30
C ASP A 606 -13.88 29.38 14.85
N ALA A 607 -13.32 30.34 14.10
CA ALA A 607 -13.56 31.76 14.32
C ALA A 607 -13.26 32.57 13.06
N SER A 608 -14.24 32.63 12.16
CA SER A 608 -14.44 33.77 11.27
C SER A 608 -15.26 34.86 11.96
N PHE A 609 -14.58 35.78 12.65
CA PHE A 609 -15.08 37.15 12.86
C PHE A 609 -13.95 38.11 12.53
N VAL A 610 -14.03 38.72 11.34
CA VAL A 610 -13.12 39.77 10.89
C VAL A 610 -13.57 41.11 11.49
N ALA A 611 -12.55 41.89 11.90
CA ALA A 611 -12.53 43.32 12.18
C ALA A 611 -13.11 43.78 13.53
N LEU A 612 -12.23 44.19 14.44
CA LEU A 612 -11.96 45.61 14.67
C LEU A 612 -10.67 45.81 15.50
N ASP A 613 -9.95 46.85 15.09
CA ASP A 613 -8.90 47.59 15.78
C ASP A 613 -7.46 47.05 15.92
N ARG A 614 -6.56 47.81 15.29
CA ARG A 614 -5.12 47.86 15.52
C ARG A 614 -4.90 48.76 16.74
N THR A 615 -4.08 48.35 17.70
CA THR A 615 -2.89 49.10 18.18
C THR A 615 -2.30 48.54 19.49
N THR A 616 -0.95 48.52 19.51
CA THR A 616 -0.03 48.68 20.66
C THR A 616 0.26 47.55 21.66
N ASN A 617 1.58 47.31 21.79
CA ASN A 617 2.40 47.04 22.99
C ASN A 617 2.67 45.60 23.49
N ASN A 618 3.88 45.13 23.17
CA ASN A 618 5.00 44.72 24.05
C ASN A 618 4.80 44.48 25.57
N THR A 619 5.68 43.61 26.12
CA THR A 619 6.03 43.27 27.54
C THR A 619 5.18 42.16 28.18
N SER A 620 5.68 40.94 28.45
CA SER A 620 6.67 40.42 29.44
C SER A 620 6.06 40.04 30.80
N ASP A 621 6.39 38.82 31.23
CA ASP A 621 6.60 38.34 32.61
C ASP A 621 5.44 38.01 33.58
N LEU A 622 5.63 36.82 34.18
CA LEU A 622 5.45 36.40 35.60
C LEU A 622 4.09 35.92 36.14
N ASP A 623 4.15 34.67 36.64
CA ASP A 623 3.63 34.10 37.89
C ASP A 623 2.18 34.35 38.34
N ASP A 624 1.43 33.26 38.57
CA ASP A 624 1.28 32.72 39.93
C ASP A 624 0.43 31.41 40.00
N ARG A 625 1.05 30.40 40.62
CA ARG A 625 0.54 29.42 41.62
C ARG A 625 -0.96 29.06 41.68
N PHE A 626 -1.29 27.76 41.68
CA PHE A 626 -1.56 26.98 42.91
C PHE A 626 -1.88 25.48 42.63
N VAL A 627 -1.74 24.70 43.70
CA VAL A 627 -1.49 23.26 43.82
C VAL A 627 -2.69 22.54 44.47
N VAL A 628 -3.13 21.43 43.85
CA VAL A 628 -3.44 20.08 44.40
C VAL A 628 -4.67 19.81 45.33
N ASN A 629 -5.42 18.77 44.90
CA ASN A 629 -6.23 17.74 45.61
C ASN A 629 -7.49 18.11 46.42
N SER A 630 -8.63 17.45 46.12
CA SER A 630 -9.02 16.12 46.67
C SER A 630 -10.55 15.88 46.59
N SER A 631 -10.90 14.63 46.26
CA SER A 631 -12.13 13.86 46.55
C SER A 631 -13.35 14.54 47.23
N LEU A 632 -14.56 14.33 46.68
CA LEU A 632 -15.65 13.55 47.30
C LEU A 632 -16.90 13.46 46.40
N SER A 633 -17.73 12.49 46.75
CA SER A 633 -18.82 11.82 46.03
C SER A 633 -20.23 12.44 46.16
N TYR A 634 -21.13 12.04 45.22
CA TYR A 634 -22.61 12.11 45.17
C TYR A 634 -23.21 13.54 45.09
N CYS A 635 -24.14 13.87 44.17
CA CYS A 635 -25.43 13.24 43.93
C CYS A 635 -26.05 13.78 42.62
N ASP A 636 -26.70 12.89 41.88
CA ASP A 636 -27.57 13.17 40.74
C ASP A 636 -28.85 13.91 41.20
N ASP A 637 -29.28 14.92 40.42
CA ASP A 637 -30.68 15.20 40.04
C ASP A 637 -30.91 16.64 39.53
N GLU A 638 -29.97 17.57 39.66
CA GLU A 638 -30.14 18.95 39.15
C GLU A 638 -29.60 19.21 37.74
N ILE A 639 -28.75 18.33 37.17
CA ILE A 639 -28.17 18.51 35.82
C ILE A 639 -29.14 18.09 34.69
N LEU A 640 -30.21 17.34 35.00
CA LEU A 640 -31.20 16.90 33.99
C LEU A 640 -32.20 18.00 33.57
N SER A 641 -32.22 19.16 34.25
CA SER A 641 -33.14 20.26 33.91
C SER A 641 -32.53 21.35 33.02
N LEU A 642 -31.20 21.33 32.81
CA LEU A 642 -30.46 22.27 31.96
C LEU A 642 -30.05 21.68 30.60
N LEU A 643 -30.26 20.37 30.39
CA LEU A 643 -30.14 19.74 29.08
C LEU A 643 -31.44 19.91 28.32
N GLY A 644 -31.46 20.87 27.40
CA GLY A 644 -32.51 20.97 26.39
C GLY A 644 -32.74 19.62 25.70
N LYS A 645 -33.99 19.36 25.30
CA LYS A 645 -34.40 18.12 24.63
C LYS A 645 -33.36 17.67 23.59
N PRO A 646 -33.02 16.37 23.52
CA PRO A 646 -32.04 15.87 22.56
C PRO A 646 -32.51 16.19 21.15
N THR A 647 -31.76 17.05 20.45
CA THR A 647 -31.84 17.14 18.99
C THR A 647 -31.47 15.77 18.44
N THR A 648 -32.42 15.11 17.77
CA THR A 648 -32.21 13.84 17.08
C THR A 648 -31.05 13.96 16.10
N MET A 649 -29.95 13.25 16.35
CA MET A 649 -28.80 13.17 15.44
C MET A 649 -29.27 12.67 14.06
N ALA A 650 -28.96 13.42 13.00
CA ALA A 650 -29.33 13.05 11.64
C ALA A 650 -28.63 11.75 11.20
N THR A 651 -29.34 10.86 10.51
CA THR A 651 -28.79 9.60 10.00
C THR A 651 -28.05 9.85 8.68
N THR A 652 -26.72 9.72 8.68
CA THR A 652 -25.92 9.80 7.45
C THR A 652 -26.05 8.52 6.62
N ILE A 653 -26.51 8.67 5.38
CA ILE A 653 -26.66 7.59 4.39
C ILE A 653 -25.74 7.85 3.21
N LEU A 654 -24.88 6.88 2.88
CA LEU A 654 -24.06 6.87 1.68
C LEU A 654 -24.76 6.07 0.58
N ILE A 655 -24.99 6.66 -0.59
CA ILE A 655 -25.54 6.00 -1.77
C ILE A 655 -24.50 6.09 -2.90
N THR A 656 -23.99 4.94 -3.31
CA THR A 656 -23.14 4.83 -4.51
C THR A 656 -23.99 4.44 -5.72
N GLY A 657 -23.62 4.89 -6.92
CA GLY A 657 -24.50 4.77 -8.08
C GLY A 657 -25.69 5.73 -8.01
N ALA A 658 -25.52 6.87 -7.32
CA ALA A 658 -26.57 7.84 -7.04
C ALA A 658 -27.02 8.64 -8.27
N GLY A 659 -26.22 8.68 -9.34
CA GLY A 659 -26.61 9.20 -10.65
C GLY A 659 -27.39 8.17 -11.48
N GLY A 660 -27.37 6.91 -11.07
CA GLY A 660 -28.19 5.83 -11.64
C GLY A 660 -29.68 5.97 -11.35
N PHE A 661 -30.48 5.19 -12.07
CA PHE A 661 -31.95 5.24 -11.97
C PHE A 661 -32.48 5.06 -10.54
N LEU A 662 -32.11 3.96 -9.87
CA LEU A 662 -32.56 3.72 -8.50
C LEU A 662 -31.89 4.67 -7.50
N GLY A 663 -30.59 4.91 -7.66
CA GLY A 663 -29.82 5.75 -6.74
C GLY A 663 -30.34 7.18 -6.66
N SER A 664 -30.72 7.77 -7.81
CA SER A 664 -31.26 9.13 -7.88
C SER A 664 -32.64 9.30 -7.23
N LEU A 665 -33.39 8.21 -7.07
CA LEU A 665 -34.73 8.22 -6.46
C LEU A 665 -34.73 7.74 -5.02
N LEU A 666 -33.69 7.02 -4.58
CA LEU A 666 -33.66 6.38 -3.27
C LEU A 666 -33.62 7.40 -2.13
N ALA A 667 -32.84 8.48 -2.25
CA ALA A 667 -32.76 9.50 -1.22
C ALA A 667 -34.13 10.15 -0.94
N ASP A 668 -34.81 10.63 -1.98
CA ASP A 668 -36.16 11.21 -1.87
C ASP A 668 -37.19 10.18 -1.37
N THR A 669 -37.02 8.91 -1.75
CA THR A 669 -37.92 7.83 -1.29
C THR A 669 -37.74 7.54 0.20
N LEU A 670 -36.51 7.53 0.71
CA LEU A 670 -36.24 7.33 2.14
C LEU A 670 -36.90 8.43 2.98
N VAL A 671 -36.74 9.70 2.58
CA VAL A 671 -37.38 10.82 3.28
C VAL A 671 -38.91 10.75 3.21
N ARG A 672 -39.46 10.38 2.05
CA ARG A 672 -40.92 10.26 1.87
C ARG A 672 -41.53 9.11 2.69
N LEU A 673 -40.84 7.98 2.79
CA LEU A 673 -41.34 6.79 3.48
C LEU A 673 -41.12 6.83 4.99
N GLN A 674 -40.16 7.62 5.47
CA GLN A 674 -39.80 7.76 6.89
C GLN A 674 -39.71 9.25 7.27
N PRO A 675 -40.80 10.03 7.15
CA PRO A 675 -40.78 11.48 7.36
C PRO A 675 -40.43 11.90 8.81
N GLU A 676 -40.60 10.98 9.76
CA GLU A 676 -40.20 11.14 11.16
C GLU A 676 -38.67 11.03 11.38
N GLN A 677 -37.92 10.48 10.44
CA GLN A 677 -36.48 10.31 10.53
C GLN A 677 -35.74 11.45 9.81
N THR A 678 -34.79 12.07 10.50
CA THR A 678 -33.91 13.07 9.89
C THR A 678 -32.76 12.38 9.16
N PHE A 679 -32.65 12.58 7.84
CA PHE A 679 -31.59 12.03 7.00
C PHE A 679 -30.65 13.09 6.46
N GLN A 680 -29.40 12.70 6.25
CA GLN A 680 -28.45 13.42 5.41
C GLN A 680 -27.73 12.45 4.48
N PHE A 681 -27.38 12.90 3.27
CA PHE A 681 -26.97 12.00 2.19
C PHE A 681 -25.60 12.31 1.62
N ILE A 682 -24.74 11.31 1.55
CA ILE A 682 -23.55 11.31 0.72
C ILE A 682 -23.93 10.61 -0.60
N LEU A 683 -23.93 11.35 -1.70
CA LEU A 683 -24.38 10.85 -3.01
C LEU A 683 -23.18 10.77 -3.96
N VAL A 684 -22.92 9.57 -4.47
CA VAL A 684 -21.72 9.27 -5.23
C VAL A 684 -22.06 8.58 -6.54
N ASP A 685 -21.46 9.06 -7.63
CA ASP A 685 -21.41 8.32 -8.90
C ASP A 685 -20.11 8.66 -9.64
N VAL A 686 -19.87 8.07 -10.82
CA VAL A 686 -18.73 8.40 -11.68
C VAL A 686 -18.77 9.86 -12.16
N SER A 687 -19.97 10.44 -12.23
CA SER A 687 -20.23 11.86 -12.46
C SER A 687 -21.01 12.41 -11.27
N THR A 688 -20.79 13.67 -10.90
CA THR A 688 -21.44 14.26 -9.72
C THR A 688 -22.97 14.15 -9.84
N PRO A 689 -23.65 13.41 -8.94
CA PRO A 689 -25.09 13.22 -9.01
C PRO A 689 -25.83 14.49 -8.56
N PRO A 690 -27.09 14.69 -8.98
CA PRO A 690 -27.90 15.78 -8.46
C PRO A 690 -28.22 15.59 -6.97
N ALA A 691 -28.42 16.69 -6.25
CA ALA A 691 -28.94 16.66 -4.89
C ALA A 691 -30.40 16.15 -4.87
N PRO A 692 -30.88 15.58 -3.75
CA PRO A 692 -32.28 15.16 -3.61
C PRO A 692 -33.24 16.32 -3.87
N LYS A 693 -34.41 16.03 -4.45
CA LYS A 693 -35.42 17.07 -4.72
C LYS A 693 -36.13 17.54 -3.45
N THR A 694 -36.07 16.74 -2.38
CA THR A 694 -36.71 17.05 -1.10
C THR A 694 -36.00 18.22 -0.41
N ALA A 695 -36.73 19.32 -0.19
CA ALA A 695 -36.18 20.52 0.43
C ALA A 695 -35.80 20.29 1.90
N GLY A 696 -34.74 20.96 2.36
CA GLY A 696 -34.28 20.92 3.76
C GLY A 696 -33.43 19.70 4.13
N VAL A 697 -33.09 18.84 3.17
CA VAL A 697 -32.21 17.68 3.37
C VAL A 697 -30.78 18.06 3.06
N GLN A 698 -29.87 17.83 4.01
CA GLN A 698 -28.45 18.06 3.79
C GLN A 698 -27.86 16.95 2.91
N SER A 699 -27.18 17.32 1.82
CA SER A 699 -26.55 16.36 0.92
C SER A 699 -25.17 16.80 0.46
N HIS A 700 -24.25 15.86 0.35
CA HIS A 700 -22.93 16.05 -0.24
C HIS A 700 -22.80 15.16 -1.48
N CYS A 701 -22.85 15.78 -2.66
CA CYS A 701 -22.80 15.11 -3.94
C CYS A 701 -21.39 15.19 -4.52
N LEU A 702 -20.76 14.04 -4.84
CA LEU A 702 -19.43 14.02 -5.42
C LEU A 702 -19.29 12.99 -6.55
N ALA A 703 -18.44 13.31 -7.51
CA ALA A 703 -17.94 12.34 -8.48
C ALA A 703 -16.80 11.54 -7.87
N ALA A 704 -16.85 10.21 -7.94
CA ALA A 704 -15.76 9.35 -7.52
C ALA A 704 -15.69 8.08 -8.38
N ASP A 705 -14.47 7.72 -8.81
CA ASP A 705 -14.19 6.43 -9.44
C ASP A 705 -13.87 5.39 -8.36
N LEU A 706 -14.89 4.60 -8.01
CA LEU A 706 -14.79 3.54 -7.00
C LEU A 706 -13.92 2.36 -7.43
N THR A 707 -13.44 2.32 -8.69
CA THR A 707 -12.43 1.35 -9.11
C THR A 707 -11.02 1.69 -8.64
N THR A 708 -10.85 2.87 -8.03
CA THR A 708 -9.57 3.34 -7.48
C THR A 708 -9.66 3.49 -5.96
N PRO A 709 -8.56 3.21 -5.22
CA PRO A 709 -8.54 3.43 -3.78
C PRO A 709 -8.88 4.88 -3.40
N ALA A 710 -8.38 5.86 -4.16
CA ALA A 710 -8.65 7.27 -3.89
C ALA A 710 -10.15 7.61 -3.99
N GLY A 711 -10.85 7.09 -5.00
CA GLY A 711 -12.29 7.28 -5.13
C GLY A 711 -13.10 6.58 -4.04
N VAL A 712 -12.64 5.42 -3.56
CA VAL A 712 -13.28 4.74 -2.42
C VAL A 712 -13.06 5.49 -1.12
N TYR A 713 -11.85 6.02 -0.85
CA TYR A 713 -11.60 6.73 0.41
C TYR A 713 -12.19 8.14 0.44
N SER A 714 -12.34 8.81 -0.72
CA SER A 714 -12.91 10.16 -0.77
C SER A 714 -14.36 10.20 -0.28
N ILE A 715 -15.14 9.15 -0.54
CA ILE A 715 -16.57 9.10 -0.19
C ILE A 715 -16.85 8.89 1.31
N PHE A 716 -15.82 8.56 2.09
CA PHE A 716 -15.87 8.52 3.56
C PHE A 716 -15.34 9.81 4.20
N ARG A 717 -14.74 10.73 3.42
CA ARG A 717 -14.15 11.99 3.89
C ARG A 717 -15.03 13.15 3.48
N THR A 718 -16.24 13.19 4.03
CA THR A 718 -17.23 14.23 3.71
C THR A 718 -17.57 15.09 4.93
N PRO A 719 -18.05 16.33 4.72
CA PRO A 719 -18.53 17.19 5.81
C PRO A 719 -19.72 16.61 6.60
N LEU A 720 -20.35 15.54 6.12
CA LEU A 720 -21.50 14.89 6.76
C LEU A 720 -21.09 13.76 7.71
N GLY A 721 -19.78 13.60 7.96
CA GLY A 721 -19.23 12.53 8.78
C GLY A 721 -19.29 11.16 8.10
N LEU A 722 -19.10 10.11 8.91
CA LEU A 722 -19.11 8.73 8.45
C LEU A 722 -20.54 8.20 8.27
N PRO A 723 -20.82 7.40 7.23
CA PRO A 723 -22.16 6.87 7.00
C PRO A 723 -22.54 5.78 8.00
N SER A 724 -23.75 5.86 8.54
CA SER A 724 -24.36 4.78 9.34
C SER A 724 -24.99 3.69 8.49
N VAL A 725 -25.28 4.01 7.22
CA VAL A 725 -25.87 3.11 6.23
C VAL A 725 -25.21 3.35 4.87
N ILE A 726 -24.85 2.27 4.18
CA ILE A 726 -24.26 2.29 2.84
C ILE A 726 -25.16 1.50 1.89
N TYR A 727 -25.65 2.17 0.84
CA TYR A 727 -26.28 1.55 -0.31
C TYR A 727 -25.25 1.42 -1.45
N SER A 728 -24.84 0.18 -1.71
CA SER A 728 -23.96 -0.17 -2.82
C SER A 728 -24.79 -0.48 -4.07
N LEU A 729 -25.08 0.55 -4.87
CA LEU A 729 -25.91 0.45 -6.10
C LEU A 729 -25.12 0.72 -7.39
N HIS A 730 -23.83 1.07 -7.28
CA HIS A 730 -22.97 1.24 -8.45
C HIS A 730 -22.78 -0.09 -9.20
N GLY A 731 -22.55 0.02 -10.51
CA GLY A 731 -22.35 -1.14 -11.36
C GLY A 731 -22.53 -0.80 -12.83
N ILE A 732 -21.95 -1.64 -13.70
CA ILE A 732 -22.28 -1.64 -15.13
C ILE A 732 -23.22 -2.82 -15.43
N MET A 733 -24.18 -2.60 -16.32
CA MET A 733 -25.21 -3.59 -16.67
C MET A 733 -24.63 -4.79 -17.42
N SER A 734 -25.39 -5.88 -17.50
CA SER A 734 -24.93 -7.17 -18.06
C SER A 734 -24.32 -7.06 -19.45
N LYS A 735 -24.95 -6.35 -20.39
CA LYS A 735 -24.38 -6.19 -21.73
C LYS A 735 -23.04 -5.45 -21.71
N GLY A 736 -22.97 -4.34 -20.97
CA GLY A 736 -21.72 -3.57 -20.84
C GLY A 736 -20.59 -4.34 -20.15
N ALA A 737 -20.92 -5.25 -19.23
CA ALA A 737 -19.96 -6.14 -18.57
C ALA A 737 -19.45 -7.24 -19.51
N GLU A 738 -20.29 -7.75 -20.42
CA GLU A 738 -19.86 -8.71 -21.45
C GLU A 738 -19.03 -8.05 -22.54
N ASP A 739 -19.45 -6.87 -23.02
CA ASP A 739 -18.75 -6.11 -24.06
C ASP A 739 -17.33 -5.70 -23.61
N ASN A 740 -17.12 -5.56 -22.30
CA ASN A 740 -15.81 -5.29 -21.71
C ASN A 740 -15.63 -6.07 -20.40
N TRP A 741 -15.09 -7.29 -20.52
CA TRP A 741 -14.91 -8.22 -19.40
C TRP A 741 -14.14 -7.62 -18.21
N ASP A 742 -13.03 -6.92 -18.49
CA ASP A 742 -12.17 -6.32 -17.46
C ASP A 742 -12.88 -5.20 -16.72
N LEU A 743 -13.57 -4.32 -17.45
CA LEU A 743 -14.36 -3.25 -16.87
C LEU A 743 -15.53 -3.81 -16.05
N GLY A 744 -16.15 -4.89 -16.54
CA GLY A 744 -17.20 -5.66 -15.84
C GLY A 744 -16.78 -6.09 -14.44
N PHE A 745 -15.68 -6.83 -14.31
CA PHE A 745 -15.20 -7.27 -13.00
C PHE A 745 -14.67 -6.12 -12.15
N ARG A 746 -13.96 -5.15 -12.76
CA ARG A 746 -13.41 -4.02 -12.02
C ARG A 746 -14.51 -3.18 -11.38
N VAL A 747 -15.57 -2.87 -12.13
CA VAL A 747 -16.68 -2.07 -11.62
C VAL A 747 -17.63 -2.90 -10.77
N ASN A 748 -18.02 -4.12 -11.16
CA ASN A 748 -19.07 -4.85 -10.43
C ASN A 748 -18.55 -5.65 -9.22
N PHE A 749 -17.28 -6.06 -9.22
CA PHE A 749 -16.70 -6.86 -8.14
C PHE A 749 -15.63 -6.08 -7.35
N VAL A 750 -14.55 -5.65 -8.00
CA VAL A 750 -13.38 -5.05 -7.31
C VAL A 750 -13.76 -3.77 -6.57
N SER A 751 -14.58 -2.90 -7.18
CA SER A 751 -15.00 -1.66 -6.53
C SER A 751 -15.91 -1.91 -5.31
N THR A 752 -16.79 -2.92 -5.37
CA THR A 752 -17.63 -3.33 -4.23
C THR A 752 -16.80 -4.00 -3.14
N GLN A 753 -15.82 -4.82 -3.49
CA GLN A 753 -14.85 -5.38 -2.53
C GLN A 753 -14.08 -4.26 -1.82
N SER A 754 -13.56 -3.30 -2.60
CA SER A 754 -12.83 -2.14 -2.06
C SER A 754 -13.71 -1.30 -1.14
N LEU A 755 -14.98 -1.12 -1.48
CA LEU A 755 -15.96 -0.42 -0.64
C LEU A 755 -16.23 -1.19 0.67
N LEU A 756 -16.34 -2.52 0.63
CA LEU A 756 -16.46 -3.36 1.82
C LEU A 756 -15.21 -3.30 2.71
N ASP A 757 -14.02 -3.29 2.11
CA ASP A 757 -12.75 -3.16 2.84
C ASP A 757 -12.62 -1.80 3.52
N ALA A 758 -13.00 -0.73 2.83
CA ALA A 758 -13.04 0.62 3.41
C ALA A 758 -14.11 0.73 4.52
N ALA A 759 -15.30 0.16 4.30
CA ALA A 759 -16.34 0.11 5.33
C ALA A 759 -15.88 -0.65 6.58
N ARG A 760 -15.23 -1.82 6.39
CA ARG A 760 -14.64 -2.60 7.48
C ARG A 760 -13.61 -1.79 8.27
N ALA A 761 -12.76 -1.03 7.59
CA ALA A 761 -11.68 -0.29 8.22
C ALA A 761 -12.16 0.99 8.93
N LEU A 762 -13.10 1.71 8.32
CA LEU A 762 -13.48 3.06 8.72
C LEU A 762 -14.78 3.11 9.54
N VAL A 763 -15.72 2.20 9.27
CA VAL A 763 -17.04 2.18 9.93
C VAL A 763 -17.47 0.75 10.28
N PRO A 764 -16.75 0.06 11.19
CA PRO A 764 -17.10 -1.31 11.58
C PRO A 764 -18.55 -1.44 12.04
N GLY A 765 -19.25 -2.46 11.54
CA GLY A 765 -20.66 -2.72 11.86
C GLY A 765 -21.67 -1.87 11.10
N VAL A 766 -21.25 -1.06 10.12
CA VAL A 766 -22.15 -0.24 9.29
C VAL A 766 -23.20 -1.10 8.59
N LYS A 767 -24.44 -0.59 8.48
CA LYS A 767 -25.49 -1.25 7.70
C LYS A 767 -25.10 -1.20 6.21
N PHE A 768 -24.94 -2.35 5.58
CA PHE A 768 -24.46 -2.43 4.19
C PHE A 768 -25.48 -3.12 3.30
N ILE A 769 -26.16 -2.36 2.43
CA ILE A 769 -27.16 -2.89 1.49
C ILE A 769 -26.52 -2.96 0.10
N PHE A 770 -26.30 -4.18 -0.38
CA PHE A 770 -25.75 -4.45 -1.70
C PHE A 770 -26.85 -4.80 -2.70
N ALA A 771 -26.93 -4.05 -3.80
CA ALA A 771 -27.80 -4.40 -4.93
C ALA A 771 -27.18 -5.53 -5.76
N SER A 772 -27.65 -6.75 -5.49
CA SER A 772 -27.46 -7.91 -6.36
C SER A 772 -28.54 -7.96 -7.45
N SER A 773 -28.67 -9.07 -8.16
CA SER A 773 -29.64 -9.23 -9.24
C SER A 773 -30.10 -10.67 -9.36
N VAL A 774 -31.31 -10.90 -9.88
CA VAL A 774 -31.71 -12.24 -10.33
C VAL A 774 -30.82 -12.80 -11.44
N GLY A 775 -30.00 -11.96 -12.10
CA GLY A 775 -28.97 -12.39 -13.06
C GLY A 775 -27.84 -13.25 -12.48
N VAL A 776 -27.84 -13.50 -11.16
CA VAL A 776 -27.00 -14.51 -10.51
C VAL A 776 -27.43 -15.94 -10.83
N PHE A 777 -28.63 -16.12 -11.37
CA PHE A 777 -29.19 -17.41 -11.77
C PHE A 777 -29.09 -17.59 -13.29
N GLY A 778 -28.60 -18.75 -13.71
CA GLY A 778 -28.44 -19.15 -15.11
C GLY A 778 -28.39 -20.67 -15.25
N GLY A 779 -28.34 -21.15 -16.49
CA GLY A 779 -28.33 -22.56 -16.83
C GLY A 779 -29.61 -23.30 -16.43
N LYS A 780 -29.49 -24.59 -16.10
CA LYS A 780 -30.62 -25.44 -15.70
C LYS A 780 -31.01 -25.18 -14.24
N LEU A 781 -32.17 -24.56 -14.05
CA LEU A 781 -32.75 -24.18 -12.75
C LEU A 781 -34.03 -25.00 -12.45
N PRO A 782 -34.47 -25.08 -11.18
CA PRO A 782 -35.80 -25.58 -10.85
C PRO A 782 -36.90 -24.68 -11.44
N GLU A 783 -38.12 -25.21 -11.57
CA GLU A 783 -39.28 -24.46 -12.07
C GLU A 783 -39.56 -23.22 -11.21
N VAL A 784 -39.39 -23.33 -9.90
CA VAL A 784 -39.50 -22.22 -8.95
C VAL A 784 -38.17 -22.06 -8.22
N VAL A 785 -37.56 -20.88 -8.33
CA VAL A 785 -36.32 -20.55 -7.63
C VAL A 785 -36.63 -20.22 -6.17
N THR A 786 -36.03 -20.98 -5.26
CA THR A 786 -36.17 -20.82 -3.80
C THR A 786 -34.97 -20.06 -3.21
N PRO A 787 -35.05 -19.58 -1.95
CA PRO A 787 -33.92 -18.95 -1.27
C PRO A 787 -32.65 -19.80 -1.24
N ASP A 788 -32.77 -21.13 -1.13
CA ASP A 788 -31.65 -22.08 -1.10
C ASP A 788 -31.19 -22.56 -2.48
N THR A 789 -31.81 -22.07 -3.56
CA THR A 789 -31.36 -22.39 -4.91
C THR A 789 -29.95 -21.83 -5.13
N TYR A 790 -29.01 -22.72 -5.47
CA TYR A 790 -27.62 -22.34 -5.68
C TYR A 790 -27.47 -21.41 -6.91
N PRO A 791 -26.87 -20.22 -6.77
CA PRO A 791 -26.61 -19.32 -7.89
C PRO A 791 -25.65 -19.94 -8.91
N ARG A 792 -26.00 -19.86 -10.20
CA ARG A 792 -25.23 -20.44 -11.32
C ARG A 792 -25.13 -19.42 -12.45
N PRO A 793 -24.40 -18.32 -12.26
CA PRO A 793 -24.36 -17.26 -13.25
C PRO A 793 -23.64 -17.72 -14.52
N GLU A 794 -24.19 -17.36 -15.68
CA GLU A 794 -23.59 -17.59 -17.00
C GLU A 794 -23.16 -16.27 -17.65
N SER A 795 -22.96 -15.22 -16.85
CA SER A 795 -22.48 -13.92 -17.30
C SER A 795 -21.41 -13.35 -16.35
N ASN A 796 -20.54 -12.49 -16.87
CA ASN A 796 -19.59 -11.67 -16.12
C ASN A 796 -20.30 -10.90 -15.01
N TYR A 797 -21.40 -10.21 -15.34
CA TYR A 797 -22.22 -9.46 -14.39
C TYR A 797 -22.80 -10.35 -13.28
N GLY A 798 -23.44 -11.46 -13.64
CA GLY A 798 -24.00 -12.39 -12.66
C GLY A 798 -22.93 -12.99 -11.76
N THR A 799 -21.77 -13.31 -12.32
CA THR A 799 -20.62 -13.87 -11.57
C THR A 799 -20.10 -12.87 -10.55
N ALA A 800 -19.88 -11.62 -10.97
CA ALA A 800 -19.45 -10.55 -10.08
C ALA A 800 -20.45 -10.34 -8.93
N LYS A 801 -21.76 -10.34 -9.21
CA LYS A 801 -22.80 -10.19 -8.18
C LYS A 801 -22.79 -11.34 -7.17
N VAL A 802 -22.68 -12.60 -7.59
CA VAL A 802 -22.57 -13.76 -6.67
C VAL A 802 -21.32 -13.67 -5.80
N MET A 803 -20.18 -13.28 -6.37
CA MET A 803 -18.95 -13.13 -5.60
C MET A 803 -19.12 -12.05 -4.51
N CYS A 804 -19.76 -10.93 -4.83
CA CYS A 804 -20.10 -9.91 -3.85
C CYS A 804 -21.09 -10.39 -2.78
N GLU A 805 -22.08 -11.22 -3.12
CA GLU A 805 -23.01 -11.82 -2.13
C GLU A 805 -22.25 -12.64 -1.07
N TYR A 806 -21.26 -13.42 -1.50
CA TYR A 806 -20.42 -14.19 -0.59
C TYR A 806 -19.51 -13.29 0.27
N LEU A 807 -18.93 -12.23 -0.31
CA LEU A 807 -18.17 -11.25 0.47
C LEU A 807 -19.05 -10.55 1.52
N VAL A 808 -20.22 -10.03 1.14
CA VAL A 808 -21.16 -9.40 2.07
C VAL A 808 -21.54 -10.36 3.18
N THR A 809 -21.76 -11.64 2.86
CA THR A 809 -22.08 -12.68 3.85
C THR A 809 -20.93 -12.92 4.82
N GLU A 810 -19.71 -13.12 4.33
CA GLU A 810 -18.53 -13.39 5.17
C GLU A 810 -18.15 -12.19 6.03
N TYR A 811 -18.17 -10.97 5.47
CA TYR A 811 -17.89 -9.74 6.20
C TYR A 811 -18.92 -9.54 7.32
N SER A 812 -20.19 -9.86 7.05
CA SER A 812 -21.24 -9.82 8.06
C SER A 812 -21.07 -10.88 9.14
N ARG A 813 -20.66 -12.10 8.77
CA ARG A 813 -20.40 -13.18 9.73
C ARG A 813 -19.26 -12.84 10.69
N LYS A 814 -18.26 -12.09 10.22
CA LYS A 814 -17.14 -11.59 11.02
C LYS A 814 -17.47 -10.33 11.83
N GLY A 815 -18.65 -9.73 11.64
CA GLY A 815 -19.05 -8.50 12.31
C GLY A 815 -18.41 -7.23 11.74
N PHE A 816 -17.79 -7.31 10.56
CA PHE A 816 -17.18 -6.15 9.90
C PHE A 816 -18.22 -5.17 9.37
N VAL A 817 -19.35 -5.68 8.89
CA VAL A 817 -20.51 -4.90 8.44
C VAL A 817 -21.78 -5.61 8.88
N ASP A 818 -22.92 -4.92 8.87
CA ASP A 818 -24.24 -5.53 8.97
C ASP A 818 -24.88 -5.60 7.58
N GLY A 819 -24.54 -6.64 6.81
CA GLY A 819 -24.82 -6.72 5.38
C GLY A 819 -26.17 -7.33 4.99
N ARG A 820 -26.76 -6.84 3.89
CA ARG A 820 -27.88 -7.47 3.14
C ARG A 820 -27.58 -7.40 1.65
N ALA A 821 -27.65 -8.53 0.97
CA ALA A 821 -27.56 -8.56 -0.49
C ALA A 821 -28.96 -8.79 -1.08
N VAL A 822 -29.49 -7.77 -1.76
CA VAL A 822 -30.85 -7.81 -2.31
C VAL A 822 -30.80 -8.10 -3.81
N ARG A 823 -31.28 -9.27 -4.23
CA ARG A 823 -31.34 -9.65 -5.64
C ARG A 823 -32.53 -8.99 -6.30
N LEU A 824 -32.27 -7.97 -7.09
CA LEU A 824 -33.31 -7.18 -7.76
C LEU A 824 -33.98 -8.00 -8.89
N PRO A 825 -35.34 -8.01 -8.98
CA PRO A 825 -36.09 -8.50 -10.13
C PRO A 825 -35.84 -7.65 -11.38
N THR A 826 -36.42 -8.06 -12.51
CA THR A 826 -36.46 -7.19 -13.69
C THR A 826 -37.37 -6.01 -13.40
N ILE A 827 -36.80 -4.80 -13.35
CA ILE A 827 -37.53 -3.60 -12.96
C ILE A 827 -38.32 -3.06 -14.15
N THR A 828 -39.64 -3.10 -14.06
CA THR A 828 -40.55 -2.73 -15.15
C THR A 828 -41.79 -2.02 -14.60
N VAL A 829 -42.16 -0.82 -15.06
CA VAL A 829 -41.64 -0.09 -16.25
C VAL A 829 -40.55 0.90 -15.86
N ARG A 830 -39.33 0.73 -16.38
CA ARG A 830 -38.20 1.63 -16.09
C ARG A 830 -38.29 2.94 -16.90
N PRO A 831 -38.36 4.14 -16.27
CA PRO A 831 -38.32 5.43 -16.95
C PRO A 831 -36.95 5.71 -17.58
N GLY A 832 -36.92 6.73 -18.45
CA GLY A 832 -35.69 7.20 -19.11
C GLY A 832 -35.26 6.33 -20.29
N ALA A 833 -33.99 6.50 -20.69
CA ALA A 833 -33.43 5.79 -21.84
C ALA A 833 -33.38 4.26 -21.62
N PRO A 834 -33.47 3.46 -22.71
CA PRO A 834 -33.32 2.01 -22.64
C PRO A 834 -32.07 1.58 -21.85
N ALA A 835 -32.20 0.55 -21.01
CA ALA A 835 -31.05 -0.01 -20.31
C ALA A 835 -30.12 -0.72 -21.31
N ALA A 836 -28.80 -0.70 -21.06
CA ALA A 836 -27.87 -1.58 -21.76
C ALA A 836 -27.99 -3.03 -21.23
N ALA A 837 -29.14 -3.65 -21.44
CA ALA A 837 -29.49 -4.98 -20.95
C ALA A 837 -30.27 -5.77 -22.01
N THR A 838 -30.11 -7.10 -22.02
CA THR A 838 -30.83 -8.00 -22.95
C THR A 838 -32.35 -7.93 -22.79
N THR A 839 -32.84 -7.58 -21.59
CA THR A 839 -34.27 -7.42 -21.27
C THR A 839 -34.79 -6.00 -21.46
N ALA A 840 -34.05 -5.10 -22.11
CA ALA A 840 -34.45 -3.68 -22.23
C ALA A 840 -35.82 -3.49 -22.90
N PHE A 841 -36.19 -4.38 -23.83
CA PHE A 841 -37.49 -4.34 -24.52
C PHE A 841 -38.69 -4.53 -23.57
N VAL A 842 -38.51 -5.19 -22.43
CA VAL A 842 -39.59 -5.48 -21.46
C VAL A 842 -40.21 -4.18 -20.94
N SER A 843 -39.39 -3.19 -20.63
CA SER A 843 -39.91 -1.83 -20.37
C SER A 843 -40.24 -1.08 -21.65
N GLY A 844 -39.48 -1.32 -22.73
CA GLY A 844 -39.62 -0.61 -24.00
C GLY A 844 -41.00 -0.72 -24.65
N ILE A 845 -41.56 -1.92 -24.67
CA ILE A 845 -42.88 -2.19 -25.25
C ILE A 845 -44.04 -1.55 -24.48
N ILE A 846 -43.76 -0.93 -23.33
CA ILE A 846 -44.74 -0.19 -22.52
C ILE A 846 -44.41 1.31 -22.49
N ARG A 847 -43.16 1.66 -22.18
CA ARG A 847 -42.70 3.02 -21.97
C ARG A 847 -42.84 3.89 -23.21
N GLU A 848 -42.40 3.40 -24.37
CA GLU A 848 -42.40 4.14 -25.62
C GLU A 848 -43.84 4.33 -26.13
N PRO A 849 -44.69 3.28 -26.19
CA PRO A 849 -46.09 3.43 -26.60
C PRO A 849 -46.91 4.38 -25.72
N LEU A 850 -46.70 4.38 -24.40
CA LEU A 850 -47.38 5.34 -23.51
C LEU A 850 -46.99 6.81 -23.75
N GLN A 851 -45.87 7.04 -24.45
CA GLN A 851 -45.45 8.37 -24.89
C GLN A 851 -45.85 8.66 -26.34
N GLY A 852 -46.53 7.73 -27.02
CA GLY A 852 -46.87 7.83 -28.44
C GLY A 852 -45.70 7.52 -29.38
N LEU A 853 -44.66 6.84 -28.90
CA LEU A 853 -43.48 6.44 -29.68
C LEU A 853 -43.55 4.95 -30.05
N GLU A 854 -42.95 4.60 -31.18
CA GLU A 854 -42.82 3.20 -31.59
C GLU A 854 -41.80 2.46 -30.71
N ALA A 855 -42.05 1.17 -30.46
CA ALA A 855 -41.16 0.27 -29.74
C ALA A 855 -40.94 -1.02 -30.51
N THR A 856 -39.73 -1.57 -30.46
CA THR A 856 -39.43 -2.89 -31.03
C THR A 856 -39.58 -3.97 -29.96
N CYS A 857 -40.39 -4.98 -30.23
CA CYS A 857 -40.45 -6.24 -29.48
C CYS A 857 -39.64 -7.31 -30.23
N PRO A 858 -38.54 -7.82 -29.66
CA PRO A 858 -37.70 -8.84 -30.31
C PRO A 858 -38.28 -10.26 -30.22
N ILE A 859 -39.44 -10.44 -29.57
CA ILE A 859 -40.05 -11.74 -29.28
C ILE A 859 -41.32 -11.89 -30.12
N GLY A 860 -41.45 -13.00 -30.85
CA GLY A 860 -42.61 -13.28 -31.70
C GLY A 860 -42.68 -12.41 -32.96
N GLN A 861 -43.68 -12.71 -33.79
CA GLN A 861 -43.87 -12.06 -35.10
C GLN A 861 -45.02 -11.04 -35.12
N ASN A 862 -45.93 -11.09 -34.13
CA ASN A 862 -47.05 -10.18 -33.96
C ASN A 862 -47.62 -10.29 -32.53
N ALA A 863 -48.59 -9.43 -32.20
CA ALA A 863 -49.19 -9.34 -30.87
C ALA A 863 -49.98 -10.59 -30.42
N ASP A 864 -50.35 -11.47 -31.35
CA ASP A 864 -51.12 -12.70 -31.08
C ASP A 864 -50.23 -13.96 -31.14
N ASP A 865 -48.91 -13.81 -31.27
CA ASP A 865 -47.99 -14.94 -31.38
C ASP A 865 -47.96 -15.74 -30.07
N PRO A 866 -48.25 -17.07 -30.08
CA PRO A 866 -48.26 -17.90 -28.88
C PRO A 866 -46.95 -17.87 -28.07
N VAL A 867 -45.82 -17.51 -28.71
CA VAL A 867 -44.55 -17.39 -28.01
C VAL A 867 -44.56 -16.29 -26.95
N LEU A 868 -45.38 -15.24 -27.12
CA LEU A 868 -45.52 -14.15 -26.15
C LEU A 868 -46.09 -14.65 -24.81
N ALA A 869 -47.05 -15.57 -24.85
CA ALA A 869 -47.68 -16.14 -23.66
C ALA A 869 -46.76 -17.12 -22.93
N SER A 870 -45.85 -17.79 -23.64
CA SER A 870 -44.88 -18.72 -23.05
C SER A 870 -43.57 -18.06 -22.60
N THR A 871 -43.35 -16.80 -22.93
CA THR A 871 -42.15 -16.05 -22.55
C THR A 871 -42.43 -15.28 -21.26
N GLU A 872 -42.22 -15.95 -20.13
CA GLU A 872 -42.45 -15.41 -18.78
C GLU A 872 -41.19 -14.75 -18.20
N LEU A 873 -41.39 -13.73 -17.36
CA LEU A 873 -40.33 -12.96 -16.71
C LEU A 873 -40.71 -12.67 -15.25
N TRP A 874 -39.72 -12.66 -14.37
CA TRP A 874 -39.88 -12.21 -12.99
C TRP A 874 -39.62 -10.71 -12.85
N ILE A 875 -40.65 -9.95 -12.46
CA ILE A 875 -40.61 -8.48 -12.49
C ILE A 875 -41.06 -7.85 -11.16
N SER A 876 -40.72 -6.57 -10.99
CA SER A 876 -41.28 -5.69 -9.96
C SER A 876 -41.27 -4.23 -10.44
N SER A 877 -42.15 -3.39 -9.90
CA SER A 877 -42.18 -1.96 -10.22
C SER A 877 -40.98 -1.21 -9.62
N PRO A 878 -40.61 -0.05 -10.18
CA PRO A 878 -39.63 0.82 -9.53
C PRO A 878 -40.01 1.25 -8.12
N SER A 879 -41.27 1.62 -7.88
CA SER A 879 -41.74 2.08 -6.57
C SER A 879 -41.59 1.00 -5.51
N MET A 880 -41.94 -0.24 -5.84
CA MET A 880 -41.82 -1.39 -4.93
C MET A 880 -40.36 -1.76 -4.65
N VAL A 881 -39.50 -1.71 -5.67
CA VAL A 881 -38.05 -1.94 -5.48
C VAL A 881 -37.44 -0.88 -4.54
N LEU A 882 -37.78 0.39 -4.72
CA LEU A 882 -37.30 1.47 -3.85
C LEU A 882 -37.86 1.35 -2.43
N GLN A 883 -39.12 0.95 -2.27
CA GLN A 883 -39.71 0.65 -0.97
C GLN A 883 -38.99 -0.50 -0.27
N ASN A 884 -38.68 -1.57 -0.98
CA ASN A 884 -37.92 -2.70 -0.43
C ASN A 884 -36.47 -2.32 -0.09
N LEU A 885 -35.82 -1.44 -0.85
CA LEU A 885 -34.50 -0.90 -0.49
C LEU A 885 -34.55 -0.08 0.81
N ALA A 886 -35.62 0.69 1.04
CA ALA A 886 -35.83 1.38 2.31
C ALA A 886 -36.02 0.37 3.46
N ILE A 887 -36.86 -0.64 3.26
CA ILE A 887 -37.11 -1.71 4.24
C ILE A 887 -35.82 -2.47 4.59
N ALA A 888 -34.96 -2.76 3.61
CA ALA A 888 -33.74 -3.56 3.81
C ALA A 888 -32.79 -3.00 4.89
N LYS A 889 -32.74 -1.67 5.04
CA LYS A 889 -31.95 -0.98 6.08
C LYS A 889 -32.43 -1.35 7.49
N ASP A 890 -33.74 -1.52 7.65
CA ASP A 890 -34.40 -1.67 8.93
C ASP A 890 -34.62 -3.13 9.34
N ILE A 891 -34.45 -4.09 8.41
CA ILE A 891 -34.55 -5.51 8.74
C ILE A 891 -33.44 -5.92 9.74
N PRO A 892 -33.81 -6.51 10.88
CA PRO A 892 -32.87 -7.04 11.87
C PRO A 892 -31.92 -8.10 11.29
N ALA A 893 -30.68 -8.11 11.75
CA ALA A 893 -29.64 -9.01 11.22
C ALA A 893 -29.97 -10.50 11.46
N ASP A 894 -30.66 -10.82 12.54
CA ASP A 894 -31.09 -12.17 12.94
C ASP A 894 -32.27 -12.71 12.13
N SER A 895 -32.96 -11.86 11.35
CA SER A 895 -34.00 -12.28 10.41
C SER A 895 -33.42 -13.01 9.18
N PHE A 896 -32.13 -12.86 8.91
CA PHE A 896 -31.43 -13.59 7.86
C PHE A 896 -30.76 -14.86 8.40
N PRO A 897 -30.71 -15.96 7.63
CA PRO A 897 -29.98 -17.15 8.03
C PRO A 897 -28.48 -16.85 8.20
N LYS A 898 -27.84 -17.50 9.17
CA LYS A 898 -26.41 -17.26 9.48
C LYS A 898 -25.46 -17.52 8.29
N TYR A 899 -25.86 -18.37 7.36
CA TYR A 899 -25.06 -18.79 6.21
C TYR A 899 -25.28 -17.96 4.94
N SER A 900 -26.25 -17.03 4.93
CA SER A 900 -26.52 -16.19 3.77
C SER A 900 -27.13 -14.85 4.16
N ARG A 901 -26.57 -13.76 3.63
CA ARG A 901 -27.17 -12.42 3.70
C ARG A 901 -27.94 -12.06 2.43
N ALA A 902 -28.11 -13.01 1.50
CA ALA A 902 -28.79 -12.78 0.24
C ALA A 902 -30.30 -13.07 0.33
N VAL A 903 -31.10 -12.25 -0.34
CA VAL A 903 -32.56 -12.41 -0.46
C VAL A 903 -33.01 -12.05 -1.88
N ASN A 904 -33.89 -12.87 -2.46
CA ASN A 904 -34.61 -12.50 -3.67
C ASN A 904 -35.66 -11.47 -3.31
N LEU A 905 -35.55 -10.23 -3.81
CA LEU A 905 -36.61 -9.26 -3.53
C LEU A 905 -37.92 -9.76 -4.16
N PRO A 906 -39.07 -9.54 -3.49
CA PRO A 906 -40.33 -10.02 -4.00
C PRO A 906 -40.67 -9.38 -5.35
N GLY A 907 -41.33 -10.17 -6.17
CA GLY A 907 -41.84 -9.78 -7.49
C GLY A 907 -42.98 -10.71 -7.88
N PHE A 908 -43.35 -10.68 -9.15
CA PHE A 908 -44.34 -11.61 -9.71
C PHE A 908 -43.98 -11.97 -11.15
N THR A 909 -44.52 -13.09 -11.60
CA THR A 909 -44.35 -13.59 -12.97
C THR A 909 -45.30 -12.89 -13.93
N VAL A 910 -44.78 -12.43 -15.07
CA VAL A 910 -45.57 -11.84 -16.15
C VAL A 910 -45.11 -12.40 -17.49
N SER A 911 -46.04 -12.76 -18.39
CA SER A 911 -45.68 -13.10 -19.78
C SER A 911 -45.54 -11.84 -20.64
N VAL A 912 -44.85 -11.91 -21.78
CA VAL A 912 -44.83 -10.79 -22.74
C VAL A 912 -46.25 -10.49 -23.23
N ASN A 913 -47.10 -11.51 -23.36
CA ASN A 913 -48.51 -11.35 -23.70
C ASN A 913 -49.25 -10.51 -22.63
N ASP A 914 -49.10 -10.85 -21.35
CA ASP A 914 -49.74 -10.10 -20.26
C ASP A 914 -49.31 -8.63 -20.23
N GLN A 915 -48.08 -8.33 -20.64
CA GLN A 915 -47.58 -6.96 -20.77
C GLN A 915 -48.31 -6.19 -21.87
N VAL A 916 -48.48 -6.80 -23.04
CA VAL A 916 -49.24 -6.22 -24.16
C VAL A 916 -50.72 -6.04 -23.78
N GLU A 917 -51.33 -7.01 -23.12
CA GLU A 917 -52.71 -6.92 -22.62
C GLU A 917 -52.88 -5.79 -21.59
N ALA A 918 -51.92 -5.64 -20.68
CA ALA A 918 -51.94 -4.56 -19.70
C ALA A 918 -51.82 -3.17 -20.38
N LEU A 919 -50.94 -3.04 -21.37
CA LEU A 919 -50.87 -1.81 -22.19
C LEU A 919 -52.21 -1.53 -22.88
N ARG A 920 -52.82 -2.57 -23.50
CA ARG A 920 -54.12 -2.45 -24.16
C ARG A 920 -55.19 -1.95 -23.20
N LYS A 921 -55.26 -2.50 -21.99
CA LYS A 921 -56.25 -2.09 -20.97
C LYS A 921 -56.05 -0.66 -20.48
N VAL A 922 -54.79 -0.20 -20.36
CA VAL A 922 -54.48 1.13 -19.80
C VAL A 922 -54.50 2.23 -20.85
N ALA A 923 -54.05 1.94 -22.08
CA ALA A 923 -53.83 2.94 -23.13
C ALA A 923 -54.56 2.68 -24.46
N GLY A 924 -55.28 1.55 -24.58
CA GLY A 924 -56.05 1.18 -25.76
C GLY A 924 -55.23 0.53 -26.87
N ASP A 925 -55.93 0.05 -27.91
CA ASP A 925 -55.33 -0.65 -29.05
C ASP A 925 -54.38 0.22 -29.89
N GLU A 926 -54.60 1.54 -29.92
CA GLU A 926 -53.71 2.45 -30.65
C GLU A 926 -52.30 2.48 -30.05
N ALA A 927 -52.14 2.31 -28.73
CA ALA A 927 -50.84 2.19 -28.11
C ALA A 927 -50.18 0.84 -28.47
N VAL A 928 -50.95 -0.24 -28.51
CA VAL A 928 -50.43 -1.58 -28.90
C VAL A 928 -49.92 -1.58 -30.34
N LYS A 929 -50.56 -0.85 -31.26
CA LYS A 929 -50.12 -0.71 -32.66
C LYS A 929 -48.74 -0.09 -32.81
N LEU A 930 -48.24 0.62 -31.80
CA LEU A 930 -46.89 1.20 -31.80
C LEU A 930 -45.80 0.16 -31.50
N ILE A 931 -46.17 -1.06 -31.10
CA ILE A 931 -45.23 -2.17 -30.90
C ILE A 931 -44.97 -2.86 -32.24
N LYS A 932 -43.73 -2.77 -32.74
CA LYS A 932 -43.23 -3.48 -33.89
C LYS A 932 -42.58 -4.80 -33.46
N PHE A 933 -43.14 -5.91 -33.90
CA PHE A 933 -42.61 -7.24 -33.60
C PHE A 933 -41.54 -7.60 -34.64
N GLU A 934 -40.27 -7.55 -34.24
CA GLU A 934 -39.10 -7.84 -35.07
C GLU A 934 -38.32 -8.98 -34.43
N LYS A 935 -38.70 -10.21 -34.76
CA LYS A 935 -38.13 -11.41 -34.14
C LYS A 935 -36.59 -11.43 -34.20
N ASP A 936 -35.95 -11.48 -33.04
CA ASP A 936 -34.52 -11.75 -32.86
C ASP A 936 -34.37 -13.13 -32.19
N GLU A 937 -33.89 -14.12 -32.96
CA GLU A 937 -33.73 -15.50 -32.48
C GLU A 937 -32.75 -15.64 -31.31
N VAL A 938 -31.75 -14.75 -31.23
CA VAL A 938 -30.76 -14.77 -30.15
C VAL A 938 -31.38 -14.20 -28.88
N CYS A 939 -32.06 -13.05 -28.99
CA CYS A 939 -32.77 -12.44 -27.86
C CYS A 939 -33.86 -13.38 -27.31
N GLU A 940 -34.68 -13.96 -28.19
CA GLU A 940 -35.75 -14.87 -27.79
C GLU A 940 -35.24 -16.11 -27.05
N ARG A 941 -34.15 -16.72 -27.54
CA ARG A 941 -33.54 -17.86 -26.85
C ARG A 941 -32.96 -17.47 -25.49
N LEU A 942 -32.32 -16.31 -25.38
CA LEU A 942 -31.72 -15.84 -24.13
C LEU A 942 -32.78 -15.49 -23.08
N VAL A 943 -33.87 -14.81 -23.46
CA VAL A 943 -34.92 -14.44 -22.51
C VAL A 943 -35.59 -15.68 -21.92
N LYS A 944 -35.75 -16.74 -22.72
CA LYS A 944 -36.31 -18.03 -22.28
C LYS A 944 -35.44 -18.78 -21.26
N THR A 945 -34.16 -18.43 -21.10
CA THR A 945 -33.31 -19.05 -20.07
C THR A 945 -33.38 -18.32 -18.72
N PHE A 946 -34.02 -17.15 -18.65
CA PHE A 946 -34.15 -16.41 -17.40
C PHE A 946 -35.19 -17.06 -16.48
N PRO A 947 -34.90 -17.17 -15.17
CA PRO A 947 -35.89 -17.68 -14.22
C PRO A 947 -37.07 -16.72 -14.17
N ALA A 948 -38.27 -17.28 -14.37
CA ALA A 948 -39.51 -16.50 -14.39
C ALA A 948 -40.32 -16.59 -13.09
N ARG A 949 -40.04 -17.59 -12.24
CA ARG A 949 -40.83 -17.92 -11.04
C ARG A 949 -39.92 -18.06 -9.83
N PHE A 950 -40.25 -17.32 -8.78
CA PHE A 950 -39.51 -17.31 -7.52
C PHE A 950 -40.45 -17.48 -6.34
N ASP A 951 -39.95 -18.11 -5.28
CA ASP A 951 -40.66 -18.20 -4.00
C ASP A 951 -40.48 -16.90 -3.19
N ASN A 952 -41.58 -16.20 -2.95
CA ASN A 952 -41.63 -14.96 -2.16
C ASN A 952 -41.66 -15.20 -0.65
N SER A 953 -41.91 -16.43 -0.19
CA SER A 953 -42.30 -16.72 1.20
C SER A 953 -41.30 -16.20 2.24
N PHE A 954 -40.00 -16.43 2.01
CA PHE A 954 -38.94 -15.96 2.92
C PHE A 954 -38.87 -14.43 2.96
N ALA A 955 -38.84 -13.77 1.80
CA ALA A 955 -38.70 -12.32 1.72
C ALA A 955 -39.90 -11.59 2.34
N LEU A 956 -41.12 -12.05 2.06
CA LEU A 956 -42.33 -11.52 2.69
C LEU A 956 -42.36 -11.78 4.20
N GLY A 957 -41.88 -12.96 4.64
CA GLY A 957 -41.82 -13.34 6.05
C GLY A 957 -40.92 -12.45 6.91
N ILE A 958 -39.91 -11.81 6.31
CA ILE A 958 -39.00 -10.86 6.98
C ILE A 958 -39.34 -9.38 6.71
N GLY A 959 -40.48 -9.11 6.08
CA GLY A 959 -41.06 -7.77 5.96
C GLY A 959 -40.91 -7.06 4.62
N PHE A 960 -40.28 -7.68 3.61
CA PHE A 960 -40.33 -7.15 2.25
C PHE A 960 -41.75 -7.22 1.67
N LYS A 961 -42.00 -6.46 0.60
CA LYS A 961 -43.31 -6.34 -0.05
C LYS A 961 -43.24 -6.68 -1.53
N VAL A 962 -44.37 -7.10 -2.09
CA VAL A 962 -44.57 -7.39 -3.50
C VAL A 962 -45.60 -6.41 -4.08
N ASP A 963 -45.51 -6.14 -5.37
CA ASP A 963 -46.50 -5.34 -6.10
C ASP A 963 -47.91 -5.93 -5.96
N GLU A 964 -48.88 -5.09 -5.61
CA GLU A 964 -50.30 -5.44 -5.56
C GLU A 964 -51.01 -4.97 -6.85
N GLY A 965 -51.95 -5.76 -7.37
CA GLY A 965 -52.71 -5.39 -8.58
C GLY A 965 -52.11 -5.84 -9.92
N GLY A 966 -50.97 -6.54 -9.90
CA GLY A 966 -50.35 -7.13 -11.08
C GLY A 966 -49.80 -6.10 -12.07
N PHE A 967 -49.46 -6.53 -13.29
CA PHE A 967 -48.73 -5.67 -14.23
C PHE A 967 -49.54 -4.46 -14.71
N GLU A 968 -50.88 -4.53 -14.73
CA GLU A 968 -51.72 -3.38 -15.06
C GLU A 968 -51.48 -2.19 -14.11
N ALA A 969 -51.27 -2.44 -12.82
CA ALA A 969 -50.94 -1.41 -11.85
C ALA A 969 -49.58 -0.75 -12.17
N ASN A 970 -48.57 -1.54 -12.56
CA ASN A 970 -47.25 -1.02 -12.96
C ASN A 970 -47.33 -0.12 -14.21
N VAL A 971 -48.20 -0.48 -15.18
CA VAL A 971 -48.43 0.35 -16.37
C VAL A 971 -49.11 1.67 -15.99
N ARG A 972 -50.09 1.65 -15.08
CA ARG A 972 -50.76 2.85 -14.55
C ARG A 972 -49.80 3.75 -13.76
N GLU A 973 -48.97 3.17 -12.90
CA GLU A 973 -47.92 3.90 -12.17
C GLU A 973 -47.02 4.67 -13.13
N PHE A 974 -46.61 4.04 -14.23
CA PHE A 974 -45.78 4.71 -15.24
C PHE A 974 -46.55 5.80 -16.01
N GLN A 975 -47.84 5.59 -16.30
CA GLN A 975 -48.70 6.61 -16.92
C GLN A 975 -48.85 7.84 -16.01
N GLU A 976 -49.02 7.64 -14.71
CA GLU A 976 -49.05 8.70 -13.70
C GLU A 976 -47.71 9.44 -13.59
N TYR A 977 -46.59 8.70 -13.64
CA TYR A 977 -45.26 9.28 -13.71
C TYR A 977 -45.09 10.21 -14.92
N LEU A 978 -45.51 9.80 -16.11
CA LEU A 978 -45.50 10.65 -17.31
C LEU A 978 -46.38 11.89 -17.15
N ALA A 979 -47.56 11.74 -16.53
CA ALA A 979 -48.46 12.86 -16.26
C ALA A 979 -47.85 13.87 -15.27
N ALA A 980 -47.10 13.40 -14.27
CA ALA A 980 -46.38 14.24 -13.32
C ALA A 980 -45.20 14.99 -13.98
N GLN A 981 -44.46 14.34 -14.89
CA GLN A 981 -43.37 14.97 -15.65
C GLN A 981 -43.86 16.08 -16.60
N LYS A 982 -45.08 15.99 -17.13
CA LYS A 982 -45.68 17.06 -17.95
C LYS A 982 -46.14 18.29 -17.15
N LYS A 983 -46.24 18.17 -15.82
CA LYS A 983 -46.67 19.25 -14.92
C LYS A 983 -45.50 19.98 -14.23
N GLN A 984 -44.30 19.39 -14.23
CA GLN A 984 -43.04 20.03 -13.87
C GLN A 984 -42.41 20.68 -15.09
#